data_AF-A0A836FKP0-F1
#
_entry.id   AF-A0A836FKP0-F1
#
_cell.length_a   1.000
_cell.length_b   1.000
_cell.length_c   1.000
_cell.angle_alpha   90.00
_cell.angle_beta   90.00
_cell.angle_gamma   90.00
#
_symmetry.space_group_name_H-M   'P 1'
#
loop_
_entity.id
_entity.type
_entity.pdbx_description
1 polymer ?
#
loop_
_entity_poly.entity_id
_entity_poly.type
_entity_poly.pdbx_seq_one_letter_code
_entity_poly.pdbx_strand_id
1 'polypeptide(L)'
;MSDSVKLAASASDALFDSLERDFKEAMSALEGEESLGHFRLEYEKLYKALKKSRASENEMVAECQKLTQELLSNAAKMQAAVKLAQGDHSTIEALKKEIEKAWRTVDVANEKDQRAREMVKTLKQEIQSLQSMIHEGTSLSTDHTSTLEELKLDNKRLLAESEDMSKQVETYTKEMAERTKTLGTLQASTEAAQQERQLLANRLELVRLEYNRERNARERAEYQCRELLLTLKTREKALQERQDRLTSIQTQAAQHQAELEKQKHRRQALQEQLETAEKQLYHTKQSYNDSVDTTVELNERLHAMEKEIAAAEKKILETRDECVRVTRIEERDFREFDRLKQQIDNIRKDGENMAYQEETVRKRIAAVTRDRQNLQDALGLLDRECGTLESKGAKEEALQEATRMLIKDEQEQHKELEASIKEETEIGRRLQETRQRLEKERENCVIEVSQVSGQSNSAAEELKVAALQVEEVQRKLDESERRLAQQQAKYEQLRAERNHLSKRLVDAQDEIVEYRQRVKMVDHQVHQFKEELALKSRKHQGDSSQYKISKERLMKARQLVNDSTASFDATKTEGELVGQEIKQLLKVVQGCDRNLSEQQREFLKMSKERDTLAAQLIRRNDELGLLYQQLQLVQSTVNAGESAYRDRLDDLRLLHLKLREVKHQSVLAQVRGCDVSGMKDKLRERQKEVLVEQAKVAALAEELENPQNESRCRRVGGAYPSMAELESKMKLLQRTLLSKSEECMKQEMVLEEKRRLMMELHAMAARQPGAEVAQQLNAYQKDLQKKNAQMKQKASELNMTAAHTAELRYQVARLHRELDETRQKYFEMKVMNLATPAVESVTASS
;
A
#
# COMPACT_ATOMS: atom_id res chain seq x y z
N MET A 1 45.52 -1.25 -13.82
CA MET A 1 46.94 -1.59 -13.58
C MET A 1 47.33 -0.95 -12.26
N SER A 2 47.37 -1.78 -11.23
CA SER A 2 47.48 -1.41 -9.82
C SER A 2 48.85 -1.83 -9.31
N ASP A 3 49.86 -1.05 -9.60
CA ASP A 3 51.15 -1.19 -8.94
C ASP A 3 51.16 -0.29 -7.71
N SER A 4 50.98 -0.94 -6.56
CA SER A 4 51.15 -0.33 -5.25
C SER A 4 52.61 0.07 -5.08
N VAL A 5 52.91 1.36 -5.26
CA VAL A 5 54.17 1.95 -4.82
C VAL A 5 54.21 1.87 -3.30
N LYS A 6 54.89 0.85 -2.78
CA LYS A 6 55.34 0.80 -1.39
C LYS A 6 56.32 1.96 -1.19
N LEU A 7 55.80 3.07 -0.67
CA LEU A 7 56.60 4.20 -0.22
C LEU A 7 57.50 3.74 0.93
N ALA A 8 58.81 3.86 0.68
CA ALA A 8 59.87 3.59 1.62
C ALA A 8 59.75 4.49 2.85
N ALA A 9 59.16 3.97 3.93
CA ALA A 9 59.50 4.45 5.26
C ALA A 9 60.82 3.77 5.69
N SER A 10 61.67 4.54 6.37
CA SER A 10 62.68 4.09 7.36
C SER A 10 64.16 3.94 6.98
N ALA A 11 64.64 4.44 5.83
CA ALA A 11 66.11 4.60 5.70
C ALA A 11 66.63 5.81 6.50
N SER A 12 65.96 6.97 6.43
CA SER A 12 66.45 8.20 7.08
C SER A 12 66.05 8.34 8.55
N ASP A 13 64.92 7.76 8.98
CA ASP A 13 64.52 7.79 10.40
C ASP A 13 65.43 6.89 11.25
N ALA A 14 65.77 5.69 10.75
CA ALA A 14 66.70 4.79 11.43
C ALA A 14 68.11 5.41 11.57
N LEU A 15 68.54 6.19 10.57
CA LEU A 15 69.80 6.94 10.60
C LEU A 15 69.76 8.14 11.56
N PHE A 16 68.63 8.84 11.65
CA PHE A 16 68.48 9.92 12.63
C PHE A 16 68.47 9.37 14.07
N ASP A 17 67.79 8.24 14.29
CA ASP A 17 67.75 7.56 15.59
C ASP A 17 69.10 6.99 16.02
N SER A 18 69.97 6.61 15.06
CA SER A 18 71.36 6.25 15.36
C SER A 18 72.19 7.48 15.71
N LEU A 19 72.09 8.56 14.93
CA LEU A 19 72.80 9.81 15.20
C LEU A 19 72.39 10.46 16.53
N GLU A 20 71.14 10.31 16.95
CA GLU A 20 70.66 10.77 18.26
C GLU A 20 71.22 9.92 19.41
N ARG A 21 71.45 8.61 19.19
CA ARG A 21 72.14 7.75 20.16
C ARG A 21 73.62 8.10 20.25
N ASP A 22 74.30 8.24 19.12
CA ASP A 22 75.71 8.63 19.05
C ASP A 22 75.93 10.01 19.71
N PHE A 23 74.98 10.94 19.51
CA PHE A 23 75.00 12.24 20.20
C PHE A 23 74.90 12.10 21.71
N LYS A 24 73.99 11.26 22.23
CA LYS A 24 73.83 11.04 23.68
C LYS A 24 75.07 10.38 24.29
N GLU A 25 75.69 9.46 23.56
CA GLU A 25 76.95 8.82 23.97
C GLU A 25 78.14 9.80 23.95
N ALA A 26 78.25 10.65 22.93
CA ALA A 26 79.29 11.68 22.88
C ALA A 26 79.11 12.72 24.00
N MET A 27 77.87 13.11 24.31
CA MET A 27 77.57 14.06 25.39
C MET A 27 77.86 13.50 26.79
N SER A 28 77.64 12.19 27.01
CA SER A 28 78.00 11.54 28.28
C SER A 28 79.52 11.30 28.41
N ALA A 29 80.22 11.03 27.30
CA ALA A 29 81.68 10.93 27.32
C ALA A 29 82.37 12.29 27.58
N LEU A 30 81.72 13.40 27.22
CA LEU A 30 82.18 14.77 27.48
C LEU A 30 81.76 15.29 28.88
N GLU A 31 81.02 14.51 29.67
CA GLU A 31 80.65 14.83 31.06
C GLU A 31 81.78 14.44 32.03
N GLY A 32 82.79 15.30 32.15
CA GLY A 32 83.86 15.12 33.14
C GLY A 32 85.08 16.01 32.99
N GLU A 33 85.35 16.53 31.78
CA GLU A 33 86.52 17.39 31.51
C GLU A 33 86.11 18.85 31.22
N GLU A 34 86.45 19.78 32.11
CA GLU A 34 86.15 21.22 31.95
C GLU A 34 86.82 21.85 30.71
N SER A 35 87.97 21.31 30.27
CA SER A 35 88.70 21.76 29.07
C SER A 35 87.93 21.51 27.77
N LEU A 36 86.98 20.55 27.75
CA LEU A 36 86.22 20.16 26.57
C LEU A 36 84.80 20.77 26.53
N GLY A 37 84.45 21.60 27.50
CA GLY A 37 83.13 22.25 27.57
C GLY A 37 82.77 23.10 26.34
N HIS A 38 83.76 23.68 25.66
CA HIS A 38 83.52 24.41 24.41
C HIS A 38 83.07 23.49 23.27
N PHE A 39 83.67 22.30 23.13
CA PHE A 39 83.26 21.31 22.13
C PHE A 39 81.86 20.76 22.41
N ARG A 40 81.50 20.57 23.69
CA ARG A 40 80.14 20.18 24.09
C ARG A 40 79.10 21.20 23.63
N LEU A 41 79.35 22.49 23.83
CA LEU A 41 78.47 23.57 23.37
C LEU A 41 78.33 23.61 21.85
N GLU A 42 79.42 23.42 21.11
CA GLU A 42 79.38 23.37 19.64
C GLU A 42 78.66 22.10 19.12
N TYR A 43 78.84 20.96 19.78
CA TYR A 43 78.15 19.71 19.44
C TYR A 43 76.64 19.81 19.72
N GLU A 44 76.23 20.43 20.83
CA GLU A 44 74.81 20.74 21.10
C GLU A 44 74.20 21.68 20.06
N LYS A 45 74.94 22.70 19.61
CA LYS A 45 74.47 23.60 18.55
C LYS A 45 74.26 22.85 17.25
N LEU A 46 75.19 21.96 16.87
CA LEU A 46 75.09 21.12 15.68
C LEU A 46 73.90 20.17 15.75
N TYR A 47 73.68 19.49 16.88
CA TYR A 47 72.53 18.60 17.05
C TYR A 47 71.20 19.36 17.04
N LYS A 48 71.12 20.55 17.66
CA LYS A 48 69.94 21.43 17.57
C LYS A 48 69.67 21.87 16.12
N ALA A 49 70.71 22.16 15.34
CA ALA A 49 70.58 22.50 13.91
C ALA A 49 70.11 21.30 13.09
N LEU A 50 70.66 20.10 13.32
CA LEU A 50 70.26 18.84 12.67
C LEU A 50 68.79 18.50 12.98
N LYS A 51 68.37 18.62 14.24
CA LYS A 51 66.99 18.38 14.66
C LYS A 51 66.01 19.37 14.05
N LYS A 52 66.38 20.65 13.95
CA LYS A 52 65.59 21.66 13.23
C LYS A 52 65.50 21.36 11.73
N SER A 53 66.61 20.97 11.12
CA SER A 53 66.65 20.59 9.70
C SER A 53 65.77 19.38 9.41
N ARG A 54 65.79 18.35 10.28
CA ARG A 54 64.93 17.17 10.16
C ARG A 54 63.45 17.49 10.37
N ALA A 55 63.13 18.36 11.33
CA ALA A 55 61.76 18.83 11.55
C ALA A 55 61.24 19.57 10.30
N SER A 56 62.05 20.49 9.74
CA SER A 56 61.69 21.18 8.50
C SER A 56 61.58 20.23 7.30
N GLU A 57 62.43 19.20 7.19
CA GLU A 57 62.34 18.20 6.13
C GLU A 57 61.02 17.43 6.22
N ASN A 58 60.62 17.00 7.43
CA ASN A 58 59.36 16.30 7.65
C ASN A 58 58.14 17.18 7.35
N GLU A 59 58.19 18.47 7.72
CA GLU A 59 57.17 19.45 7.35
C GLU A 59 57.07 19.61 5.83
N MET A 60 58.20 19.75 5.13
CA MET A 60 58.24 19.85 3.68
C MET A 60 57.75 18.57 2.99
N VAL A 61 58.07 17.39 3.51
CA VAL A 61 57.55 16.11 2.99
C VAL A 61 56.04 16.02 3.19
N ALA A 62 55.52 16.45 4.34
CA ALA A 62 54.08 16.48 4.59
C ALA A 62 53.37 17.49 3.67
N GLU A 63 53.97 18.66 3.40
CA GLU A 63 53.47 19.62 2.42
C GLU A 63 53.51 19.06 0.99
N CYS A 64 54.60 18.40 0.59
CA CYS A 64 54.69 17.73 -0.70
C CYS A 64 53.61 16.65 -0.85
N GLN A 65 53.33 15.87 0.20
CA GLN A 65 52.26 14.86 0.19
C GLN A 65 50.88 15.51 0.06
N LYS A 66 50.61 16.60 0.78
CA LYS A 66 49.36 17.37 0.66
C LYS A 66 49.20 17.95 -0.75
N LEU A 67 50.23 18.58 -1.29
CA LEU A 67 50.24 19.13 -2.64
C LEU A 67 50.06 18.03 -3.70
N THR A 68 50.63 16.85 -3.49
CA THR A 68 50.46 15.71 -4.40
C THR A 68 49.02 15.18 -4.35
N GLN A 69 48.42 15.10 -3.16
CA GLN A 69 47.00 14.74 -3.00
C GLN A 69 46.07 15.78 -3.62
N GLU A 70 46.37 17.07 -3.45
CA GLU A 70 45.61 18.16 -4.08
C GLU A 70 45.74 18.14 -5.60
N LEU A 71 46.93 17.88 -6.14
CA LEU A 71 47.16 17.69 -7.58
C LEU A 71 46.36 16.52 -8.14
N LEU A 72 46.34 15.37 -7.46
CA LEU A 72 45.55 14.22 -7.86
C LEU A 72 44.04 14.51 -7.80
N SER A 73 43.58 15.20 -6.75
CA SER A 73 42.19 15.69 -6.63
C SER A 73 41.84 16.63 -7.78
N ASN A 74 42.72 17.57 -8.10
CA ASN A 74 42.49 18.56 -9.15
C ASN A 74 42.55 17.92 -10.54
N ALA A 75 43.42 16.93 -10.77
CA ALA A 75 43.44 16.15 -11.99
C ALA A 75 42.13 15.34 -12.17
N ALA A 76 41.62 14.74 -11.10
CA ALA A 76 40.32 14.04 -11.12
C ALA A 76 39.15 14.99 -11.41
N LYS A 77 39.13 16.17 -10.77
CA LYS A 77 38.13 17.22 -11.04
C LYS A 77 38.24 17.73 -12.48
N MET A 78 39.45 17.90 -13.01
CA MET A 78 39.70 18.35 -14.38
C MET A 78 39.21 17.29 -15.39
N GLN A 79 39.48 16.01 -15.15
CA GLN A 79 38.93 14.92 -15.99
C GLN A 79 37.40 14.85 -15.93
N ALA A 80 36.80 15.07 -14.76
CA ALA A 80 35.34 15.14 -14.62
C ALA A 80 34.76 16.34 -15.39
N ALA A 81 35.41 17.52 -15.29
CA ALA A 81 35.02 18.71 -16.03
C ALA A 81 35.15 18.53 -17.55
N VAL A 82 36.21 17.86 -18.03
CA VAL A 82 36.37 17.55 -19.45
C VAL A 82 35.28 16.59 -19.95
N LYS A 83 34.90 15.58 -19.16
CA LYS A 83 33.80 14.67 -19.51
C LYS A 83 32.44 15.38 -19.53
N LEU A 84 32.20 16.28 -18.58
CA LEU A 84 30.99 17.12 -18.57
C LEU A 84 30.97 18.04 -19.80
N ALA A 85 32.08 18.71 -20.12
CA ALA A 85 32.18 19.56 -21.30
C ALA A 85 32.00 18.79 -22.62
N GLN A 86 32.44 17.52 -22.70
CA GLN A 86 32.16 16.65 -23.85
C GLN A 86 30.68 16.28 -23.94
N GLY A 87 30.04 15.99 -22.81
CA GLY A 87 28.59 15.79 -22.72
C GLY A 87 27.82 17.03 -23.18
N ASP A 88 28.18 18.20 -22.64
CA ASP A 88 27.59 19.49 -23.00
C ASP A 88 27.82 19.82 -24.47
N HIS A 89 28.97 19.46 -25.05
CA HIS A 89 29.19 19.64 -26.49
C HIS A 89 28.21 18.81 -27.33
N SER A 90 27.95 17.55 -26.93
CA SER A 90 27.01 16.69 -27.62
C SER A 90 25.55 17.17 -27.50
N THR A 91 25.16 17.72 -26.34
CA THR A 91 23.83 18.30 -26.15
C THR A 91 23.69 19.61 -26.91
N ILE A 92 24.72 20.46 -26.92
CA ILE A 92 24.75 21.69 -27.73
C ILE A 92 24.63 21.36 -29.22
N GLU A 93 25.31 20.33 -29.74
CA GLU A 93 25.15 19.90 -31.13
C GLU A 93 23.74 19.40 -31.44
N ALA A 94 23.11 18.65 -30.52
CA ALA A 94 21.73 18.21 -30.67
C ALA A 94 20.76 19.41 -30.70
N LEU A 95 20.91 20.34 -29.76
CA LEU A 95 20.11 21.57 -29.69
C LEU A 95 20.33 22.46 -30.93
N LYS A 96 21.57 22.57 -31.45
CA LYS A 96 21.84 23.27 -32.72
C LYS A 96 21.08 22.64 -33.89
N LYS A 97 21.03 21.30 -33.99
CA LYS A 97 20.25 20.61 -35.02
C LYS A 97 18.75 20.83 -34.86
N GLU A 98 18.25 20.91 -33.63
CA GLU A 98 16.84 21.22 -33.37
C GLU A 98 16.49 22.67 -33.70
N ILE A 99 17.39 23.60 -33.38
CA ILE A 99 17.28 25.02 -33.80
C ILE A 99 17.28 25.11 -35.32
N GLU A 100 18.18 24.42 -36.04
CA GLU A 100 18.16 24.38 -37.51
C GLU A 100 16.86 23.81 -38.07
N LYS A 101 16.28 22.78 -37.44
CA LYS A 101 14.96 22.26 -37.83
C LYS A 101 13.85 23.28 -37.59
N ALA A 102 13.85 23.96 -36.44
CA ALA A 102 12.89 24.99 -36.10
C ALA A 102 13.00 26.19 -37.08
N TRP A 103 14.22 26.62 -37.40
CA TRP A 103 14.47 27.64 -38.41
C TRP A 103 13.94 27.24 -39.79
N ARG A 104 14.17 25.99 -40.23
CA ARG A 104 13.56 25.50 -41.48
C ARG A 104 12.04 25.52 -41.45
N THR A 105 11.41 25.20 -40.31
CA THR A 105 9.94 25.29 -40.20
C THR A 105 9.45 26.73 -40.23
N VAL A 106 10.22 27.67 -39.67
CA VAL A 106 9.94 29.11 -39.75
C VAL A 106 10.15 29.62 -41.17
N ASP A 107 11.18 29.19 -41.88
CA ASP A 107 11.40 29.54 -43.29
C ASP A 107 10.26 29.02 -44.17
N VAL A 108 9.81 27.77 -43.96
CA VAL A 108 8.64 27.22 -44.66
C VAL A 108 7.36 27.98 -44.31
N ALA A 109 7.19 28.43 -43.06
CA ALA A 109 6.05 29.24 -42.66
C ALA A 109 6.12 30.65 -43.27
N ASN A 110 7.30 31.26 -43.31
CA ASN A 110 7.54 32.56 -43.94
C ASN A 110 7.36 32.49 -45.45
N GLU A 111 7.79 31.43 -46.13
CA GLU A 111 7.50 31.21 -47.55
C GLU A 111 5.99 31.07 -47.80
N LYS A 112 5.26 30.37 -46.92
CA LYS A 112 3.79 30.28 -47.01
C LYS A 112 3.14 31.64 -46.77
N ASP A 113 3.61 32.43 -45.81
CA ASP A 113 3.12 33.78 -45.54
C ASP A 113 3.47 34.74 -46.68
N GLN A 114 4.66 34.63 -47.27
CA GLN A 114 5.09 35.38 -48.46
C GLN A 114 4.17 35.07 -49.64
N ARG A 115 3.89 33.79 -49.93
CA ARG A 115 2.94 33.38 -50.97
C ARG A 115 1.53 33.88 -50.69
N ALA A 116 1.09 33.85 -49.43
CA ALA A 116 -0.20 34.40 -49.03
C ALA A 116 -0.25 35.93 -49.21
N ARG A 117 0.83 36.65 -48.90
CA ARG A 117 0.95 38.10 -49.13
C ARG A 117 1.01 38.45 -50.61
N GLU A 118 1.71 37.66 -51.41
CA GLU A 118 1.73 37.79 -52.87
C GLU A 118 0.34 37.55 -53.45
N MET A 119 -0.38 36.53 -52.98
CA MET A 119 -1.76 36.26 -53.36
C MET A 119 -2.72 37.38 -52.90
N VAL A 120 -2.53 37.93 -51.71
CA VAL A 120 -3.28 39.11 -51.25
C VAL A 120 -2.93 40.33 -52.10
N LYS A 121 -1.68 40.47 -52.56
CA LYS A 121 -1.27 41.57 -53.44
C LYS A 121 -1.86 41.41 -54.84
N THR A 122 -1.90 40.21 -55.41
CA THR A 122 -2.58 39.96 -56.70
C THR A 122 -4.08 40.20 -56.56
N LEU A 123 -4.72 39.70 -55.49
CA LEU A 123 -6.13 39.98 -55.21
C LEU A 123 -6.39 41.48 -55.00
N LYS A 124 -5.48 42.22 -54.36
CA LYS A 124 -5.59 43.69 -54.23
C LYS A 124 -5.38 44.41 -55.56
N GLN A 125 -4.49 43.91 -56.42
CA GLN A 125 -4.29 44.44 -57.78
C GLN A 125 -5.49 44.12 -58.68
N GLU A 126 -6.12 42.95 -58.51
CA GLU A 126 -7.37 42.58 -59.16
C GLU A 126 -8.54 43.42 -58.65
N ILE A 127 -8.62 43.67 -57.33
CA ILE A 127 -9.58 44.62 -56.76
C ILE A 127 -9.31 46.02 -57.28
N GLN A 128 -8.06 46.47 -57.40
CA GLN A 128 -7.73 47.78 -57.96
C GLN A 128 -8.00 47.85 -59.47
N SER A 129 -7.78 46.78 -60.24
CA SER A 129 -8.11 46.75 -61.67
C SER A 129 -9.62 46.69 -61.89
N LEU A 130 -10.36 45.96 -61.05
CA LEU A 130 -11.83 45.98 -61.01
C LEU A 130 -12.34 47.36 -60.55
N GLN A 131 -11.73 47.99 -59.56
CA GLN A 131 -12.06 49.35 -59.13
C GLN A 131 -11.70 50.40 -60.18
N SER A 132 -10.63 50.19 -60.97
CA SER A 132 -10.24 51.04 -62.11
C SER A 132 -11.20 50.86 -63.27
N MET A 133 -11.63 49.63 -63.59
CA MET A 133 -12.68 49.37 -64.59
C MET A 133 -14.03 49.97 -64.16
N ILE A 134 -14.33 49.97 -62.86
CA ILE A 134 -15.52 50.63 -62.30
C ILE A 134 -15.38 52.16 -62.30
N HIS A 135 -14.18 52.72 -62.12
CA HIS A 135 -13.93 54.17 -62.20
C HIS A 135 -13.79 54.70 -63.64
N GLU A 136 -13.31 53.90 -64.58
CA GLU A 136 -13.23 54.23 -66.01
C GLU A 136 -14.59 54.04 -66.72
N GLY A 137 -15.53 53.33 -66.10
CA GLY A 137 -16.88 53.09 -66.62
C GLY A 137 -17.89 54.23 -66.42
N THR A 138 -17.53 55.36 -65.80
CA THR A 138 -18.51 56.43 -65.50
C THR A 138 -17.97 57.85 -65.70
N SER A 139 -17.61 58.20 -66.94
CA SER A 139 -17.82 59.51 -67.60
C SER A 139 -17.17 59.45 -68.99
N LEU A 140 -17.80 59.61 -70.15
CA LEU A 140 -18.93 60.45 -70.53
C LEU A 140 -19.39 60.05 -71.96
N SER A 141 -20.70 60.12 -72.21
CA SER A 141 -21.36 60.37 -73.51
C SER A 141 -21.49 59.25 -74.56
N THR A 142 -22.77 58.86 -74.73
CA THR A 142 -23.44 58.51 -76.00
C THR A 142 -22.83 57.39 -76.85
N ASP A 143 -23.25 56.15 -76.57
CA ASP A 143 -23.85 55.26 -77.56
C ASP A 143 -24.69 54.19 -76.84
N HIS A 144 -26.01 54.38 -76.86
CA HIS A 144 -27.00 53.62 -76.07
C HIS A 144 -27.26 52.17 -76.55
N THR A 145 -26.29 51.56 -77.21
CA THR A 145 -26.33 50.15 -77.62
C THR A 145 -25.15 49.34 -77.09
N SER A 146 -23.96 49.93 -76.91
CA SER A 146 -22.81 49.22 -76.30
C SER A 146 -22.97 49.06 -74.78
N THR A 147 -23.46 50.09 -74.10
CA THR A 147 -23.71 50.07 -72.65
C THR A 147 -24.71 48.99 -72.23
N LEU A 148 -25.68 48.64 -73.08
CA LEU A 148 -26.64 47.58 -72.78
C LEU A 148 -26.04 46.18 -73.04
N GLU A 149 -25.09 46.06 -73.97
CA GLU A 149 -24.32 44.84 -74.19
C GLU A 149 -23.25 44.62 -73.11
N GLU A 150 -22.55 45.68 -72.69
CA GLU A 150 -21.61 45.67 -71.58
C GLU A 150 -22.32 45.38 -70.25
N LEU A 151 -23.44 46.05 -69.97
CA LEU A 151 -24.27 45.70 -68.80
C LEU A 151 -24.82 44.28 -68.87
N LYS A 152 -25.13 43.74 -70.06
CA LYS A 152 -25.48 42.31 -70.21
C LYS A 152 -24.30 41.38 -69.96
N LEU A 153 -23.09 41.78 -70.36
CA LEU A 153 -21.86 41.02 -70.12
C LEU A 153 -21.47 41.03 -68.66
N ASP A 154 -21.59 42.18 -67.99
CA ASP A 154 -21.35 42.32 -66.56
C ASP A 154 -22.44 41.64 -65.74
N ASN A 155 -23.71 41.69 -66.16
CA ASN A 155 -24.76 40.88 -65.51
C ASN A 155 -24.46 39.37 -65.68
N LYS A 156 -23.98 38.93 -66.85
CA LYS A 156 -23.55 37.54 -67.06
C LYS A 156 -22.33 37.16 -66.23
N ARG A 157 -21.35 38.06 -66.05
CA ARG A 157 -20.18 37.83 -65.18
C ARG A 157 -20.58 37.77 -63.71
N LEU A 158 -21.40 38.71 -63.24
CA LEU A 158 -21.92 38.72 -61.87
C LEU A 158 -22.84 37.52 -61.61
N LEU A 159 -23.61 37.07 -62.60
CA LEU A 159 -24.38 35.82 -62.50
C LEU A 159 -23.45 34.60 -62.42
N ALA A 160 -22.37 34.54 -63.21
CA ALA A 160 -21.40 33.46 -63.14
C ALA A 160 -20.64 33.45 -61.79
N GLU A 161 -20.23 34.62 -61.29
CA GLU A 161 -19.60 34.76 -59.97
C GLU A 161 -20.58 34.40 -58.84
N SER A 162 -21.84 34.83 -58.94
CA SER A 162 -22.89 34.44 -57.98
C SER A 162 -23.17 32.94 -58.03
N GLU A 163 -23.19 32.33 -59.22
CA GLU A 163 -23.32 30.88 -59.41
C GLU A 163 -22.11 30.14 -58.84
N ASP A 164 -20.89 30.63 -59.02
CA ASP A 164 -19.67 30.01 -58.49
C ASP A 164 -19.57 30.16 -56.97
N MET A 165 -19.96 31.30 -56.43
CA MET A 165 -20.10 31.49 -54.98
C MET A 165 -21.22 30.62 -54.40
N SER A 166 -22.34 30.47 -55.12
CA SER A 166 -23.42 29.55 -54.73
C SER A 166 -22.93 28.10 -54.74
N LYS A 167 -22.15 27.69 -55.75
CA LYS A 167 -21.51 26.37 -55.78
C LYS A 167 -20.54 26.17 -54.62
N GLN A 168 -19.74 27.17 -54.26
CA GLN A 168 -18.84 27.10 -53.11
C GLN A 168 -19.60 27.01 -51.78
N VAL A 169 -20.70 27.75 -51.63
CA VAL A 169 -21.58 27.63 -50.46
C VAL A 169 -22.24 26.25 -50.43
N GLU A 170 -22.65 25.70 -51.57
CA GLU A 170 -23.15 24.33 -51.67
C GLU A 170 -22.11 23.27 -51.32
N THR A 171 -20.84 23.44 -51.73
CA THR A 171 -19.76 22.51 -51.34
C THR A 171 -19.48 22.61 -49.85
N TYR A 172 -19.38 23.81 -49.28
CA TYR A 172 -19.14 23.96 -47.85
C TYR A 172 -20.32 23.48 -47.00
N THR A 173 -21.56 23.69 -47.44
CA THR A 173 -22.75 23.14 -46.74
C THR A 173 -22.80 21.62 -46.81
N LYS A 174 -22.42 21.00 -47.94
CA LYS A 174 -22.26 19.54 -48.06
C LYS A 174 -21.15 19.01 -47.14
N GLU A 175 -19.97 19.64 -47.13
CA GLU A 175 -18.88 19.27 -46.23
C GLU A 175 -19.25 19.43 -44.74
N MET A 176 -19.98 20.48 -44.38
CA MET A 176 -20.49 20.66 -43.01
C MET A 176 -21.53 19.60 -42.64
N ALA A 177 -22.41 19.22 -43.57
CA ALA A 177 -23.38 18.12 -43.36
C ALA A 177 -22.69 16.75 -43.22
N GLU A 178 -21.63 16.51 -43.98
CA GLU A 178 -20.82 15.29 -43.87
C GLU A 178 -20.04 15.26 -42.55
N ARG A 179 -19.40 16.36 -42.16
CA ARG A 179 -18.68 16.47 -40.87
C ARG A 179 -19.60 16.35 -39.67
N THR A 180 -20.81 16.90 -39.73
CA THR A 180 -21.81 16.73 -38.65
C THR A 180 -22.31 15.30 -38.56
N LYS A 181 -22.49 14.60 -39.69
CA LYS A 181 -22.80 13.16 -39.68
C LYS A 181 -21.66 12.33 -39.10
N THR A 182 -20.41 12.59 -39.48
CA THR A 182 -19.26 11.84 -38.93
C THR A 182 -19.02 12.14 -37.45
N LEU A 183 -19.25 13.37 -37.00
CA LEU A 183 -19.27 13.71 -35.57
C LEU A 183 -20.37 12.94 -34.82
N GLY A 184 -21.58 12.84 -35.39
CA GLY A 184 -22.67 12.09 -34.79
C GLY A 184 -22.38 10.59 -34.68
N THR A 185 -21.77 9.97 -35.71
CA THR A 185 -21.39 8.56 -35.66
C THR A 185 -20.24 8.29 -34.69
N LEU A 186 -19.26 9.20 -34.60
CA LEU A 186 -18.19 9.12 -33.61
C LEU A 186 -18.70 9.32 -32.18
N GLN A 187 -19.65 10.24 -31.96
CA GLN A 187 -20.29 10.42 -30.66
C GLN A 187 -21.03 9.15 -30.24
N ALA A 188 -21.86 8.59 -31.12
CA ALA A 188 -22.56 7.33 -30.85
C ALA A 188 -21.61 6.16 -30.58
N SER A 189 -20.49 6.04 -31.31
CA SER A 189 -19.49 4.99 -31.06
C SER A 189 -18.75 5.20 -29.74
N THR A 190 -18.46 6.45 -29.35
CA THR A 190 -17.87 6.75 -28.04
C THR A 190 -18.81 6.46 -26.89
N GLU A 191 -20.11 6.75 -27.02
CA GLU A 191 -21.13 6.41 -26.03
C GLU A 191 -21.29 4.90 -25.89
N ALA A 192 -21.33 4.17 -27.01
CA ALA A 192 -21.37 2.70 -27.00
C ALA A 192 -20.12 2.10 -26.32
N ALA A 193 -18.92 2.58 -26.65
CA ALA A 193 -17.68 2.14 -26.01
C ALA A 193 -17.64 2.48 -24.50
N GLN A 194 -18.22 3.61 -24.10
CA GLN A 194 -18.34 3.98 -22.68
C GLN A 194 -19.28 3.03 -21.93
N GLN A 195 -20.42 2.66 -22.53
CA GLN A 195 -21.35 1.69 -21.96
C GLN A 195 -20.73 0.30 -21.86
N GLU A 196 -20.02 -0.16 -22.90
CA GLU A 196 -19.28 -1.42 -22.86
C GLU A 196 -18.20 -1.41 -21.78
N ARG A 197 -17.46 -0.30 -21.63
CA ARG A 197 -16.47 -0.16 -20.55
C ARG A 197 -17.10 -0.26 -19.16
N GLN A 198 -18.30 0.30 -18.97
CA GLN A 198 -19.05 0.18 -17.70
C GLN A 198 -19.51 -1.26 -17.46
N LEU A 199 -20.02 -1.96 -18.48
CA LEU A 199 -20.40 -3.36 -18.37
C LEU A 199 -19.21 -4.26 -18.05
N LEU A 200 -18.07 -4.04 -18.71
CA LEU A 200 -16.83 -4.76 -18.44
C LEU A 200 -16.30 -4.47 -17.03
N ALA A 201 -16.39 -3.22 -16.55
CA ALA A 201 -16.01 -2.88 -15.18
C ALA A 201 -16.88 -3.63 -14.15
N ASN A 202 -18.20 -3.66 -14.35
CA ASN A 202 -19.14 -4.39 -13.48
C ASN A 202 -18.86 -5.91 -13.50
N ARG A 203 -18.56 -6.47 -14.68
CA ARG A 203 -18.20 -7.89 -14.82
C ARG A 203 -16.89 -8.21 -14.11
N LEU A 204 -15.90 -7.31 -14.18
CA LEU A 204 -14.62 -7.47 -13.51
C LEU A 204 -14.77 -7.40 -11.99
N GLU A 205 -15.66 -6.56 -11.48
CA GLU A 205 -16.01 -6.54 -10.04
C GLU A 205 -16.68 -7.84 -9.58
N LEU A 206 -17.61 -8.40 -10.38
CA LEU A 206 -18.23 -9.69 -10.08
C LEU A 206 -17.21 -10.82 -10.03
N VAL A 207 -16.31 -10.91 -11.02
CA VAL A 207 -15.24 -11.91 -11.05
C VAL A 207 -14.28 -11.74 -9.87
N ARG A 208 -13.97 -10.50 -9.45
CA ARG A 208 -13.17 -10.25 -8.24
C ARG A 208 -13.89 -10.74 -6.97
N LEU A 209 -15.20 -10.54 -6.87
CA LEU A 209 -16.00 -11.03 -5.74
C LEU A 209 -16.04 -12.56 -5.71
N GLU A 210 -16.19 -13.22 -6.86
CA GLU A 210 -16.17 -14.68 -7.01
C GLU A 210 -14.78 -15.24 -6.66
N TYR A 211 -13.71 -14.68 -7.21
CA TYR A 211 -12.33 -15.05 -6.86
C TYR A 211 -12.07 -14.94 -5.36
N ASN A 212 -12.50 -13.85 -4.72
CA ASN A 212 -12.34 -13.68 -3.28
C ASN A 212 -13.16 -14.69 -2.47
N ARG A 213 -14.38 -15.05 -2.93
CA ARG A 213 -15.19 -16.10 -2.31
C ARG A 213 -14.52 -17.47 -2.42
N GLU A 214 -14.00 -17.82 -3.59
CA GLU A 214 -13.29 -19.09 -3.80
C GLU A 214 -12.00 -19.16 -3.00
N ARG A 215 -11.19 -18.08 -2.99
CA ARG A 215 -10.00 -17.99 -2.16
C ARG A 215 -10.32 -18.22 -0.68
N ASN A 216 -11.34 -17.56 -0.16
CA ASN A 216 -11.76 -17.72 1.24
C ASN A 216 -12.36 -19.11 1.51
N ALA A 217 -12.98 -19.77 0.53
CA ALA A 217 -13.44 -21.15 0.65
C ALA A 217 -12.25 -22.12 0.69
N ARG A 218 -11.23 -21.89 -0.15
CA ARG A 218 -9.99 -22.66 -0.18
C ARG A 218 -9.19 -22.53 1.11
N GLU A 219 -9.04 -21.31 1.64
CA GLU A 219 -8.35 -21.08 2.92
C GLU A 219 -9.07 -21.80 4.08
N ARG A 220 -10.42 -21.83 4.08
CA ARG A 220 -11.21 -22.60 5.04
C ARG A 220 -11.03 -24.11 4.89
N ALA A 221 -11.03 -24.62 3.65
CA ALA A 221 -10.79 -26.04 3.39
C ALA A 221 -9.36 -26.45 3.79
N GLU A 222 -8.35 -25.61 3.52
CA GLU A 222 -6.96 -25.84 3.93
C GLU A 222 -6.83 -25.85 5.45
N TYR A 223 -7.52 -24.96 6.17
CA TYR A 223 -7.57 -24.96 7.63
C TYR A 223 -8.22 -26.25 8.17
N GLN A 224 -9.35 -26.68 7.61
CA GLN A 224 -10.01 -27.94 7.98
C GLN A 224 -9.12 -29.17 7.69
N CYS A 225 -8.43 -29.19 6.55
CA CYS A 225 -7.46 -30.24 6.24
C CYS A 225 -6.31 -30.27 7.25
N ARG A 226 -5.80 -29.12 7.70
CA ARG A 226 -4.76 -29.05 8.74
C ARG A 226 -5.26 -29.58 10.10
N GLU A 227 -6.48 -29.23 10.51
CA GLU A 227 -7.10 -29.79 11.72
C GLU A 227 -7.31 -31.30 11.60
N LEU A 228 -7.80 -31.79 10.45
CA LEU A 228 -7.96 -33.22 10.19
C LEU A 228 -6.61 -33.96 10.18
N LEU A 229 -5.54 -33.35 9.64
CA LEU A 229 -4.20 -33.92 9.71
C LEU A 229 -3.65 -33.98 11.15
N LEU A 230 -3.93 -32.97 11.98
CA LEU A 230 -3.57 -32.98 13.40
C LEU A 230 -4.34 -34.07 14.16
N THR A 231 -5.64 -34.21 13.90
CA THR A 231 -6.44 -35.27 14.51
C THR A 231 -6.01 -36.66 14.04
N LEU A 232 -5.67 -36.85 12.75
CA LEU A 232 -5.08 -38.09 12.25
C LEU A 232 -3.76 -38.41 12.97
N LYS A 233 -2.83 -37.45 13.08
CA LYS A 233 -1.56 -37.65 13.80
C LYS A 233 -1.76 -38.04 15.27
N THR A 234 -2.73 -37.44 15.96
CA THR A 234 -3.04 -37.83 17.36
C THR A 234 -3.66 -39.22 17.44
N ARG A 235 -4.49 -39.61 16.46
CA ARG A 235 -5.08 -40.95 16.37
C ARG A 235 -4.05 -42.02 16.00
N GLU A 236 -3.12 -41.72 15.09
CA GLU A 236 -1.99 -42.59 14.73
C GLU A 236 -1.12 -42.86 15.96
N LYS A 237 -0.76 -41.84 16.73
CA LYS A 237 -0.03 -42.01 18.01
C LYS A 237 -0.80 -42.89 18.99
N ALA A 238 -2.08 -42.64 19.20
CA ALA A 238 -2.92 -43.45 20.09
C ALA A 238 -3.07 -44.91 19.60
N LEU A 239 -3.06 -45.13 18.29
CA LEU A 239 -3.13 -46.46 17.68
C LEU A 239 -1.80 -47.21 17.82
N GLN A 240 -0.69 -46.50 17.69
CA GLN A 240 0.65 -47.03 17.92
C GLN A 240 0.85 -47.41 19.41
N GLU A 241 0.44 -46.56 20.34
CA GLU A 241 0.41 -46.89 21.77
C GLU A 241 -0.45 -48.13 22.07
N ARG A 242 -1.56 -48.32 21.36
CA ARG A 242 -2.40 -49.52 21.49
C ARG A 242 -1.75 -50.76 20.88
N GLN A 243 -1.06 -50.62 19.76
CA GLN A 243 -0.28 -51.70 19.14
C GLN A 243 0.85 -52.14 20.07
N ASP A 244 1.57 -51.21 20.69
CA ASP A 244 2.63 -51.50 21.67
C ASP A 244 2.09 -52.20 22.92
N ARG A 245 0.89 -51.81 23.37
CA ARG A 245 0.20 -52.53 24.46
C ARG A 245 -0.21 -53.94 24.05
N LEU A 246 -0.75 -54.12 22.85
CA LEU A 246 -1.12 -55.43 22.33
C LEU A 246 0.08 -56.36 22.20
N THR A 247 1.20 -55.88 21.69
CA THR A 247 2.44 -56.68 21.61
C THR A 247 2.95 -57.05 23.00
N SER A 248 2.88 -56.14 23.98
CA SER A 248 3.23 -56.44 25.38
C SER A 248 2.33 -57.51 26.02
N ILE A 249 1.03 -57.50 25.71
CA ILE A 249 0.09 -58.51 26.22
C ILE A 249 0.32 -59.85 25.50
N GLN A 250 0.62 -59.84 24.21
CA GLN A 250 0.94 -61.04 23.44
C GLN A 250 2.21 -61.71 23.93
N THR A 251 3.26 -60.94 24.29
CA THR A 251 4.49 -61.51 24.87
C THR A 251 4.23 -62.11 26.26
N GLN A 252 3.43 -61.46 27.10
CA GLN A 252 3.00 -62.02 28.39
C GLN A 252 2.17 -63.31 28.22
N ALA A 253 1.23 -63.32 27.27
CA ALA A 253 0.43 -64.51 26.98
C ALA A 253 1.30 -65.67 26.48
N ALA A 254 2.28 -65.42 25.62
CA ALA A 254 3.23 -66.42 25.15
C ALA A 254 4.11 -66.98 26.28
N GLN A 255 4.55 -66.13 27.22
CA GLN A 255 5.27 -66.56 28.42
C GLN A 255 4.41 -67.49 29.28
N HIS A 256 3.15 -67.13 29.56
CA HIS A 256 2.24 -67.98 30.32
C HIS A 256 1.88 -69.28 29.59
N GLN A 257 1.77 -69.27 28.27
CA GLN A 257 1.59 -70.50 27.48
C GLN A 257 2.81 -71.41 27.59
N ALA A 258 4.03 -70.87 27.52
CA ALA A 258 5.26 -71.65 27.71
C ALA A 258 5.39 -72.22 29.14
N GLU A 259 4.97 -71.47 30.16
CA GLU A 259 4.88 -71.95 31.54
C GLU A 259 3.85 -73.08 31.70
N LEU A 260 2.69 -72.96 31.04
CA LEU A 260 1.65 -73.98 31.05
C LEU A 260 2.14 -75.29 30.41
N GLU A 261 2.84 -75.22 29.27
CA GLU A 261 3.41 -76.40 28.62
C GLU A 261 4.49 -77.07 29.49
N LYS A 262 5.33 -76.30 30.19
CA LYS A 262 6.27 -76.85 31.18
C LYS A 262 5.55 -77.59 32.32
N GLN A 263 4.44 -77.03 32.82
CA GLN A 263 3.63 -77.67 33.86
C GLN A 263 2.94 -78.95 33.34
N LYS A 264 2.45 -78.95 32.10
CA LYS A 264 1.87 -80.15 31.46
C LYS A 264 2.89 -81.26 31.29
N HIS A 265 4.10 -80.96 30.82
CA HIS A 265 5.18 -81.95 30.72
C HIS A 265 5.58 -82.50 32.10
N ARG A 266 5.64 -81.64 33.13
CA ARG A 266 5.90 -82.08 34.51
C ARG A 266 4.81 -83.01 35.03
N ARG A 267 3.53 -82.74 34.70
CA ARG A 267 2.41 -83.60 35.03
C ARG A 267 2.50 -84.97 34.32
N GLN A 268 2.82 -84.97 33.02
CA GLN A 268 3.00 -86.21 32.25
C GLN A 268 4.12 -87.08 32.84
N ALA A 269 5.27 -86.50 33.18
CA ALA A 269 6.37 -87.23 33.81
C ALA A 269 5.98 -87.85 35.17
N LEU A 270 5.20 -87.14 35.99
CA LEU A 270 4.67 -87.68 37.24
C LEU A 270 3.64 -88.81 37.02
N GLN A 271 2.88 -88.74 35.94
CA GLN A 271 1.90 -89.76 35.57
C GLN A 271 2.59 -91.06 35.10
N GLU A 272 3.66 -90.95 34.32
CA GLU A 272 4.52 -92.10 33.96
C GLU A 272 5.20 -92.73 35.19
N GLN A 273 5.60 -91.92 36.16
CA GLN A 273 6.11 -92.42 37.45
C GLN A 273 5.05 -93.17 38.27
N LEU A 274 3.79 -92.76 38.21
CA LEU A 274 2.68 -93.50 38.83
C LEU A 274 2.39 -94.82 38.12
N GLU A 275 2.34 -94.84 36.79
CA GLU A 275 2.11 -96.06 36.00
C GLU A 275 3.22 -97.11 36.20
N THR A 276 4.48 -96.66 36.34
CA THR A 276 5.59 -97.56 36.66
C THR A 276 5.51 -98.13 38.08
N ALA A 277 5.07 -97.33 39.06
CA ALA A 277 4.80 -97.80 40.41
C ALA A 277 3.63 -98.81 40.46
N GLU A 278 2.56 -98.58 39.70
CA GLU A 278 1.42 -99.50 39.59
C GLU A 278 1.82 -100.87 39.01
N LYS A 279 2.68 -100.89 37.98
CA LYS A 279 3.21 -102.13 37.40
C LYS A 279 4.07 -102.92 38.41
N GLN A 280 4.85 -102.24 39.24
CA GLN A 280 5.61 -102.89 40.33
C GLN A 280 4.68 -103.48 41.41
N LEU A 281 3.56 -102.82 41.70
CA LEU A 281 2.53 -103.29 42.63
C LEU A 281 1.76 -104.52 42.09
N TYR A 282 1.58 -104.62 40.78
CA TYR A 282 0.96 -105.79 40.14
C TYR A 282 1.84 -107.05 40.25
N HIS A 283 3.15 -106.94 39.98
CA HIS A 283 4.07 -108.07 40.07
C HIS A 283 4.27 -108.60 41.50
N THR A 284 4.18 -107.73 42.52
CA THR A 284 4.25 -108.15 43.94
C THR A 284 2.98 -108.86 44.42
N LYS A 285 1.81 -108.60 43.80
CA LYS A 285 0.58 -109.35 44.07
C LYS A 285 0.57 -110.72 43.38
N GLN A 286 1.20 -110.83 42.22
CA GLN A 286 1.25 -112.09 41.46
C GLN A 286 2.20 -113.12 42.12
N SER A 287 3.30 -112.70 42.74
CA SER A 287 4.19 -113.59 43.50
C SER A 287 3.64 -114.07 44.86
N TYR A 288 2.62 -113.39 45.41
CA TYR A 288 1.93 -113.81 46.64
C TYR A 288 0.96 -114.97 46.39
N ASN A 289 0.32 -115.01 45.21
CA ASN A 289 -0.69 -116.03 44.89
C ASN A 289 -0.10 -117.39 44.50
N ASP A 290 1.14 -117.45 44.00
CA ASP A 290 1.82 -118.71 43.66
C ASP A 290 2.39 -119.47 44.88
N SER A 291 2.16 -118.96 46.10
CA SER A 291 2.60 -119.56 47.37
C SER A 291 1.50 -120.25 48.18
N VAL A 292 0.24 -120.24 47.69
CA VAL A 292 -0.95 -120.77 48.40
C VAL A 292 -1.28 -122.23 48.02
N ASP A 293 -0.67 -122.79 46.97
CA ASP A 293 -0.98 -124.13 46.44
C ASP A 293 -0.21 -125.30 47.10
N THR A 294 0.38 -125.11 48.30
CA THR A 294 1.20 -126.14 49.00
C THR A 294 0.73 -126.48 50.42
N THR A 295 -0.56 -126.38 50.75
CA THR A 295 -1.06 -126.72 52.11
C THR A 295 -2.41 -127.47 52.21
N VAL A 296 -2.83 -128.28 51.22
CA VAL A 296 -4.05 -129.14 51.33
C VAL A 296 -3.73 -130.65 51.37
N GLU A 297 -2.44 -131.02 51.36
CA GLU A 297 -1.91 -132.39 51.53
C GLU A 297 -1.93 -132.87 53.00
N LEU A 298 -3.10 -132.84 53.65
CA LEU A 298 -3.37 -133.62 54.86
C LEU A 298 -4.75 -134.27 54.69
N ASN A 299 -4.75 -135.48 54.15
CA ASN A 299 -4.75 -136.70 54.95
C ASN A 299 -6.12 -137.03 55.56
N GLU A 300 -6.89 -137.78 54.80
CA GLU A 300 -6.84 -139.24 54.96
C GLU A 300 -7.50 -139.65 56.28
N ARG A 301 -8.77 -140.06 56.22
CA ARG A 301 -9.28 -141.04 57.20
C ARG A 301 -10.56 -141.80 56.85
N LEU A 302 -11.23 -141.57 55.72
CA LEU A 302 -12.52 -142.24 55.45
C LEU A 302 -12.56 -143.07 54.16
N HIS A 303 -11.41 -143.58 53.73
CA HIS A 303 -11.24 -144.60 52.66
C HIS A 303 -11.68 -146.03 53.05
N ALA A 304 -12.52 -146.23 54.06
CA ALA A 304 -12.76 -147.59 54.58
C ALA A 304 -14.10 -148.25 54.18
N MET A 305 -15.12 -147.50 53.72
CA MET A 305 -16.47 -148.06 53.47
C MET A 305 -16.83 -148.29 51.99
N GLU A 306 -15.89 -148.07 51.06
CA GLU A 306 -16.06 -148.26 49.61
C GLU A 306 -16.18 -149.73 49.13
N LYS A 307 -16.27 -150.72 50.02
CA LYS A 307 -16.30 -152.13 49.60
C LYS A 307 -17.67 -152.80 49.48
N GLU A 308 -18.77 -152.16 49.91
CA GLU A 308 -20.10 -152.83 49.90
C GLU A 308 -21.05 -152.40 48.77
N ILE A 309 -20.67 -151.42 47.95
CA ILE A 309 -20.55 -151.60 46.48
C ILE A 309 -21.62 -152.47 45.76
N ALA A 310 -21.36 -153.77 45.77
CA ALA A 310 -21.47 -154.64 44.59
C ALA A 310 -22.84 -154.84 43.91
N ALA A 311 -23.88 -155.15 44.69
CA ALA A 311 -24.77 -156.23 44.22
C ALA A 311 -26.27 -155.89 44.08
N ALA A 312 -26.81 -154.93 44.83
CA ALA A 312 -28.26 -154.76 44.92
C ALA A 312 -28.85 -153.66 44.01
N GLU A 313 -27.99 -152.78 43.47
CA GLU A 313 -28.38 -151.54 42.77
C GLU A 313 -28.90 -151.73 41.32
N LYS A 314 -28.84 -152.92 40.71
CA LYS A 314 -28.99 -153.03 39.24
C LYS A 314 -30.42 -153.20 38.68
N LYS A 315 -31.47 -153.53 39.43
CA LYS A 315 -32.76 -153.93 38.78
C LYS A 315 -34.01 -153.14 39.15
N ILE A 316 -33.94 -152.18 40.08
CA ILE A 316 -35.13 -151.44 40.52
C ILE A 316 -35.08 -149.95 40.15
N LEU A 317 -33.90 -149.41 39.79
CA LEU A 317 -33.70 -148.01 39.39
C LEU A 317 -34.27 -147.66 37.99
N GLU A 318 -34.29 -148.61 37.05
CA GLU A 318 -34.60 -148.34 35.63
C GLU A 318 -36.08 -147.98 35.38
N THR A 319 -37.04 -148.51 36.15
CA THR A 319 -38.48 -148.28 35.89
C THR A 319 -39.05 -147.03 36.56
N ARG A 320 -38.27 -146.35 37.42
CA ARG A 320 -38.73 -145.16 38.17
C ARG A 320 -38.28 -143.83 37.53
N ASP A 321 -37.19 -143.85 36.74
CA ASP A 321 -36.60 -142.65 36.11
C ASP A 321 -37.22 -142.26 34.76
N GLU A 322 -38.08 -143.10 34.17
CA GLU A 322 -38.78 -142.79 32.91
C GLU A 322 -40.02 -141.89 33.13
N CYS A 323 -40.71 -142.00 34.26
CA CYS A 323 -41.90 -141.19 34.57
C CYS A 323 -41.57 -139.74 34.98
N VAL A 324 -40.39 -139.44 35.53
CA VAL A 324 -40.00 -138.08 35.99
C VAL A 324 -39.41 -137.22 34.86
N ARG A 325 -38.92 -137.83 33.77
CA ARG A 325 -38.38 -137.10 32.60
C ARG A 325 -39.47 -136.40 31.78
N VAL A 326 -40.64 -137.02 31.63
CA VAL A 326 -41.74 -136.46 30.79
C VAL A 326 -42.34 -135.20 31.42
N THR A 327 -42.51 -135.16 32.74
CA THR A 327 -43.06 -133.99 33.45
C THR A 327 -42.11 -132.78 33.52
N ARG A 328 -40.79 -132.96 33.37
CA ARG A 328 -39.83 -131.84 33.36
C ARG A 328 -39.66 -131.16 31.99
N ILE A 329 -40.06 -131.82 30.91
CA ILE A 329 -39.99 -131.27 29.54
C ILE A 329 -41.15 -130.31 29.30
N GLU A 330 -42.37 -130.63 29.77
CA GLU A 330 -43.55 -129.77 29.64
C GLU A 330 -43.39 -128.42 30.38
N GLU A 331 -42.73 -128.39 31.55
CA GLU A 331 -42.49 -127.16 32.31
C GLU A 331 -41.40 -126.25 31.69
N ARG A 332 -40.43 -126.82 30.97
CA ARG A 332 -39.38 -126.07 30.27
C ARG A 332 -39.97 -125.35 29.06
N ASP A 333 -40.78 -126.06 28.28
CA ASP A 333 -41.33 -125.55 27.03
C ASP A 333 -42.39 -124.45 27.27
N PHE A 334 -43.10 -124.48 28.41
CA PHE A 334 -44.04 -123.40 28.80
C PHE A 334 -43.33 -122.09 29.18
N ARG A 335 -42.15 -122.15 29.84
CA ARG A 335 -41.37 -120.95 30.22
C ARG A 335 -40.66 -120.31 29.03
N GLU A 336 -40.29 -121.09 28.03
CA GLU A 336 -39.75 -120.56 26.77
C GLU A 336 -40.83 -119.89 25.92
N PHE A 337 -42.06 -120.41 25.92
CA PHE A 337 -43.20 -119.80 25.24
C PHE A 337 -43.57 -118.40 25.80
N ASP A 338 -43.57 -118.22 27.13
CA ASP A 338 -43.86 -116.91 27.74
C ASP A 338 -42.75 -115.86 27.50
N ARG A 339 -41.48 -116.28 27.42
CA ARG A 339 -40.37 -115.40 27.04
C ARG A 339 -40.48 -114.92 25.59
N LEU A 340 -40.86 -115.82 24.67
CA LEU A 340 -41.04 -115.49 23.26
C LEU A 340 -42.23 -114.54 23.05
N LYS A 341 -43.32 -114.69 23.81
CA LYS A 341 -44.46 -113.73 23.78
C LYS A 341 -44.05 -112.33 24.23
N GLN A 342 -43.30 -112.21 25.33
CA GLN A 342 -42.82 -110.90 25.82
C GLN A 342 -41.86 -110.23 24.83
N GLN A 343 -41.05 -110.99 24.11
CA GLN A 343 -40.19 -110.46 23.04
C GLN A 343 -41.00 -109.94 21.85
N ILE A 344 -42.07 -110.64 21.45
CA ILE A 344 -42.96 -110.20 20.37
C ILE A 344 -43.67 -108.89 20.73
N ASP A 345 -44.14 -108.72 21.97
CA ASP A 345 -44.82 -107.50 22.41
C ASP A 345 -43.88 -106.29 22.51
N ASN A 346 -42.60 -106.51 22.87
CA ASN A 346 -41.60 -105.44 22.85
C ASN A 346 -41.27 -104.99 21.43
N ILE A 347 -41.12 -105.94 20.49
CA ILE A 347 -40.88 -105.63 19.07
C ILE A 347 -42.05 -104.84 18.46
N ARG A 348 -43.30 -105.13 18.88
CA ARG A 348 -44.49 -104.37 18.44
C ARG A 348 -44.46 -102.92 18.93
N LYS A 349 -44.11 -102.69 20.19
CA LYS A 349 -43.97 -101.33 20.76
C LYS A 349 -42.84 -100.55 20.10
N ASP A 350 -41.73 -101.21 19.78
CA ASP A 350 -40.63 -100.58 19.05
C ASP A 350 -41.04 -100.23 17.62
N GLY A 351 -41.85 -101.06 16.96
CA GLY A 351 -42.44 -100.75 15.65
C GLY A 351 -43.33 -99.50 15.66
N GLU A 352 -44.18 -99.34 16.67
CA GLU A 352 -45.04 -98.15 16.85
C GLU A 352 -44.21 -96.88 17.12
N ASN A 353 -43.15 -96.98 17.93
CA ASN A 353 -42.24 -95.87 18.21
C ASN A 353 -41.48 -95.42 16.95
N MET A 354 -41.03 -96.37 16.11
CA MET A 354 -40.34 -96.06 14.86
C MET A 354 -41.28 -95.41 13.83
N ALA A 355 -42.55 -95.83 13.78
CA ALA A 355 -43.56 -95.19 12.94
C ALA A 355 -43.83 -93.73 13.35
N TYR A 356 -43.89 -93.45 14.66
CA TYR A 356 -44.02 -92.08 15.16
C TYR A 356 -42.81 -91.20 14.80
N GLN A 357 -41.59 -91.74 14.91
CA GLN A 357 -40.37 -91.03 14.53
C GLN A 357 -40.33 -90.72 13.02
N GLU A 358 -40.74 -91.66 12.17
CA GLU A 358 -40.84 -91.48 10.72
C GLU A 358 -41.79 -90.32 10.36
N GLU A 359 -42.94 -90.22 11.02
CA GLU A 359 -43.90 -89.14 10.77
C GLU A 359 -43.34 -87.76 11.18
N THR A 360 -42.61 -87.67 12.30
CA THR A 360 -41.92 -86.42 12.69
C THR A 360 -40.85 -86.00 11.69
N VAL A 361 -40.09 -86.95 11.13
CA VAL A 361 -39.08 -86.65 10.10
C VAL A 361 -39.73 -86.20 8.81
N ARG A 362 -40.84 -86.81 8.39
CA ARG A 362 -41.63 -86.35 7.22
C ARG A 362 -42.12 -84.91 7.38
N LYS A 363 -42.62 -84.53 8.57
CA LYS A 363 -43.04 -83.15 8.86
C LYS A 363 -41.87 -82.16 8.81
N ARG A 364 -40.67 -82.54 9.27
CA ARG A 364 -39.45 -81.72 9.17
C ARG A 364 -38.99 -81.53 7.72
N ILE A 365 -39.01 -82.59 6.91
CA ILE A 365 -38.67 -82.50 5.48
C ILE A 365 -39.62 -81.55 4.76
N ALA A 366 -40.93 -81.60 5.05
CA ALA A 366 -41.92 -80.70 4.46
C ALA A 366 -41.76 -79.23 4.88
N ALA A 367 -41.20 -78.95 6.05
CA ALA A 367 -40.87 -77.58 6.46
C ALA A 367 -39.67 -77.04 5.69
N VAL A 368 -38.60 -77.83 5.59
CA VAL A 368 -37.37 -77.45 4.85
C VAL A 368 -37.65 -77.24 3.36
N THR A 369 -38.54 -78.02 2.75
CA THR A 369 -38.91 -77.82 1.33
C THR A 369 -39.67 -76.51 1.09
N ARG A 370 -40.51 -76.06 2.04
CA ARG A 370 -41.16 -74.74 1.96
C ARG A 370 -40.17 -73.60 2.17
N ASP A 371 -39.27 -73.72 3.13
CA ASP A 371 -38.24 -72.70 3.37
C ASP A 371 -37.32 -72.54 2.15
N ARG A 372 -36.97 -73.66 1.50
CA ARG A 372 -36.21 -73.63 0.24
C ARG A 372 -36.95 -72.88 -0.87
N GLN A 373 -38.27 -73.06 -1.01
CA GLN A 373 -39.08 -72.34 -2.00
C GLN A 373 -39.13 -70.84 -1.69
N ASN A 374 -39.37 -70.47 -0.43
CA ASN A 374 -39.38 -69.08 0.02
C ASN A 374 -38.03 -68.37 -0.25
N LEU A 375 -36.91 -69.05 0.00
CA LEU A 375 -35.57 -68.54 -0.31
C LEU A 375 -35.33 -68.41 -1.82
N GLN A 376 -35.88 -69.32 -2.63
CA GLN A 376 -35.76 -69.29 -4.08
C GLN A 376 -36.54 -68.11 -4.68
N ASP A 377 -37.74 -67.82 -4.15
CA ASP A 377 -38.52 -66.64 -4.53
C ASP A 377 -37.85 -65.33 -4.10
N ALA A 378 -37.21 -65.31 -2.92
CA ALA A 378 -36.46 -64.16 -2.43
C ALA A 378 -35.22 -63.85 -3.29
N LEU A 379 -34.49 -64.88 -3.74
CA LEU A 379 -33.37 -64.73 -4.68
C LEU A 379 -33.83 -64.15 -6.02
N GLY A 380 -34.98 -64.59 -6.54
CA GLY A 380 -35.55 -64.05 -7.78
C GLY A 380 -35.97 -62.57 -7.68
N LEU A 381 -36.32 -62.08 -6.49
CA LEU A 381 -36.57 -60.66 -6.26
C LEU A 381 -35.26 -59.86 -6.20
N LEU A 382 -34.24 -60.38 -5.52
CA LEU A 382 -32.91 -59.76 -5.45
C LEU A 382 -32.26 -59.64 -6.84
N ASP A 383 -32.36 -60.66 -7.69
CA ASP A 383 -31.82 -60.61 -9.06
C ASP A 383 -32.47 -59.51 -9.91
N ARG A 384 -33.78 -59.28 -9.73
CA ARG A 384 -34.49 -58.18 -10.41
C ARG A 384 -34.06 -56.81 -9.88
N GLU A 385 -33.86 -56.69 -8.58
CA GLU A 385 -33.35 -55.46 -7.96
C GLU A 385 -31.93 -55.15 -8.45
N CYS A 386 -31.04 -56.14 -8.49
CA CYS A 386 -29.70 -56.02 -9.07
C CYS A 386 -29.74 -55.53 -10.52
N GLY A 387 -30.58 -56.13 -11.38
CA GLY A 387 -30.71 -55.68 -12.78
C GLY A 387 -31.23 -54.24 -12.92
N THR A 388 -32.14 -53.79 -12.04
CA THR A 388 -32.58 -52.38 -12.04
C THR A 388 -31.52 -51.41 -11.54
N LEU A 389 -30.65 -51.83 -10.62
CA LEU A 389 -29.54 -51.03 -10.10
C LEU A 389 -28.42 -50.93 -11.14
N GLU A 390 -28.09 -52.01 -11.84
CA GLU A 390 -27.13 -52.01 -12.96
C GLU A 390 -27.57 -51.05 -14.08
N SER A 391 -28.85 -51.07 -14.46
CA SER A 391 -29.39 -50.15 -15.47
C SER A 391 -29.34 -48.68 -15.03
N LYS A 392 -29.49 -48.39 -13.73
CA LYS A 392 -29.33 -47.03 -13.19
C LYS A 392 -27.86 -46.63 -13.12
N GLY A 393 -26.97 -47.53 -12.71
CA GLY A 393 -25.52 -47.32 -12.70
C GLY A 393 -24.98 -46.93 -14.07
N ALA A 394 -25.36 -47.67 -15.12
CA ALA A 394 -24.96 -47.36 -16.50
C ALA A 394 -25.43 -45.97 -16.98
N LYS A 395 -26.61 -45.52 -16.54
CA LYS A 395 -27.13 -44.17 -16.86
C LYS A 395 -26.37 -43.08 -16.09
N GLU A 396 -26.02 -43.34 -14.83
CA GLU A 396 -25.20 -42.42 -14.03
C GLU A 396 -23.77 -42.33 -14.58
N GLU A 397 -23.18 -43.43 -15.04
CA GLU A 397 -21.86 -43.45 -15.69
C GLU A 397 -21.87 -42.63 -16.99
N ALA A 398 -22.88 -42.79 -17.84
CA ALA A 398 -23.04 -41.99 -19.06
C ALA A 398 -23.20 -40.48 -18.76
N LEU A 399 -23.94 -40.11 -17.71
CA LEU A 399 -24.06 -38.73 -17.24
C LEU A 399 -22.73 -38.20 -16.67
N GLN A 400 -21.96 -39.04 -15.96
CA GLN A 400 -20.63 -38.68 -15.46
C GLN A 400 -19.63 -38.48 -16.60
N GLU A 401 -19.69 -39.28 -17.66
CA GLU A 401 -18.84 -39.09 -18.84
C GLU A 401 -19.19 -37.80 -19.60
N ALA A 402 -20.49 -37.52 -19.79
CA ALA A 402 -20.94 -36.27 -20.41
C ALA A 402 -20.51 -35.03 -19.60
N THR A 403 -20.65 -35.07 -18.27
CA THR A 403 -20.19 -33.98 -17.39
C THR A 403 -18.67 -33.84 -17.38
N ARG A 404 -17.91 -34.95 -17.44
CA ARG A 404 -16.44 -34.90 -17.58
C ARG A 404 -16.00 -34.27 -18.91
N MET A 405 -16.72 -34.51 -20.00
CA MET A 405 -16.44 -33.85 -21.28
C MET A 405 -16.70 -32.34 -21.22
N LEU A 406 -17.84 -31.92 -20.66
CA LEU A 406 -18.13 -30.49 -20.45
C LEU A 406 -17.08 -29.80 -19.57
N ILE A 407 -16.63 -30.45 -18.49
CA ILE A 407 -15.57 -29.92 -17.63
C ILE A 407 -14.25 -29.76 -18.40
N LYS A 408 -13.91 -30.67 -19.31
CA LYS A 408 -12.70 -30.55 -20.15
C LYS A 408 -12.81 -29.38 -21.11
N ASP A 409 -13.96 -29.22 -21.76
CA ASP A 409 -14.19 -28.11 -22.69
C ASP A 409 -14.11 -26.76 -21.97
N GLU A 410 -14.69 -26.64 -20.76
CA GLU A 410 -14.54 -25.43 -19.94
C GLU A 410 -13.10 -25.21 -19.47
N GLN A 411 -12.35 -26.27 -19.15
CA GLN A 411 -10.92 -26.15 -18.81
C GLN A 411 -10.07 -25.67 -19.99
N GLU A 412 -10.39 -26.06 -21.23
CA GLU A 412 -9.71 -25.56 -22.42
C GLU A 412 -10.02 -24.08 -22.67
N GLN A 413 -11.29 -23.69 -22.57
CA GLN A 413 -11.70 -22.28 -22.64
C GLN A 413 -11.05 -21.43 -21.54
N HIS A 414 -10.95 -21.96 -20.31
CA HIS A 414 -10.25 -21.29 -19.22
C HIS A 414 -8.76 -21.08 -19.54
N LYS A 415 -8.08 -22.05 -20.15
CA LYS A 415 -6.67 -21.90 -20.56
C LYS A 415 -6.50 -20.84 -21.64
N GLU A 416 -7.41 -20.75 -22.60
CA GLU A 416 -7.41 -19.70 -23.63
C GLU A 416 -7.62 -18.32 -23.00
N LEU A 417 -8.60 -18.18 -22.10
CA LEU A 417 -8.84 -16.93 -21.38
C LEU A 417 -7.65 -16.54 -20.50
N GLU A 418 -7.00 -17.49 -19.82
CA GLU A 418 -5.77 -17.25 -19.06
C GLU A 418 -4.61 -16.77 -19.94
N ALA A 419 -4.50 -17.29 -21.16
CA ALA A 419 -3.50 -16.84 -22.13
C ALA A 419 -3.77 -15.39 -22.55
N SER A 420 -5.02 -15.05 -22.89
CA SER A 420 -5.40 -13.67 -23.25
C SER A 420 -5.22 -12.69 -22.07
N ILE A 421 -5.52 -13.10 -20.84
CA ILE A 421 -5.26 -12.28 -19.65
C ILE A 421 -3.75 -12.03 -19.48
N LYS A 422 -2.90 -13.04 -19.71
CA LYS A 422 -1.44 -12.87 -19.65
C LYS A 422 -0.96 -11.86 -20.69
N GLU A 423 -1.44 -11.95 -21.92
CA GLU A 423 -1.11 -10.99 -22.99
C GLU A 423 -1.52 -9.56 -22.62
N GLU A 424 -2.75 -9.37 -22.11
CA GLU A 424 -3.22 -8.05 -21.65
C GLU A 424 -2.43 -7.52 -20.44
N THR A 425 -2.01 -8.39 -19.52
CA THR A 425 -1.14 -7.97 -18.41
C THR A 425 0.26 -7.56 -18.89
N GLU A 426 0.79 -8.19 -19.93
CA GLU A 426 2.04 -7.77 -20.55
C GLU A 426 1.92 -6.44 -21.27
N ILE A 427 0.81 -6.21 -21.99
CA ILE A 427 0.49 -4.92 -22.61
C ILE A 427 0.36 -3.84 -21.53
N GLY A 428 -0.35 -4.13 -20.44
CA GLY A 428 -0.47 -3.24 -19.28
C GLY A 428 0.88 -2.88 -18.67
N ARG A 429 1.78 -3.85 -18.50
CA ARG A 429 3.16 -3.60 -18.03
C ARG A 429 3.92 -2.69 -18.97
N ARG A 430 3.86 -2.93 -20.29
CA ARG A 430 4.53 -2.08 -21.30
C ARG A 430 4.00 -0.65 -21.27
N LEU A 431 2.69 -0.47 -21.14
CA LEU A 431 2.08 0.86 -21.01
C LEU A 431 2.47 1.56 -19.70
N GLN A 432 2.65 0.83 -18.61
CA GLN A 432 3.12 1.39 -17.35
C GLN A 432 4.59 1.83 -17.44
N GLU A 433 5.44 1.08 -18.13
CA GLU A 433 6.82 1.46 -18.41
C GLU A 433 6.93 2.69 -19.32
N THR A 434 6.11 2.78 -20.37
CA THR A 434 6.08 3.98 -21.24
C THR A 434 5.56 5.19 -20.46
N ARG A 435 4.53 5.03 -19.64
CA ARG A 435 4.04 6.09 -18.76
C ARG A 435 5.12 6.58 -17.80
N GLN A 436 5.87 5.69 -17.15
CA GLN A 436 6.98 6.08 -16.27
C GLN A 436 8.10 6.82 -17.01
N ARG A 437 8.40 6.42 -18.26
CA ARG A 437 9.37 7.15 -19.10
C ARG A 437 8.88 8.56 -19.42
N LEU A 438 7.63 8.69 -19.83
CA LEU A 438 7.01 10.00 -20.12
C LEU A 438 6.89 10.88 -18.86
N GLU A 439 6.62 10.30 -17.69
CA GLU A 439 6.60 11.03 -16.42
C GLU A 439 7.99 11.58 -16.08
N LYS A 440 9.06 10.80 -16.29
CA LYS A 440 10.45 11.26 -16.11
C LYS A 440 10.83 12.34 -17.13
N GLU A 441 10.44 12.20 -18.39
CA GLU A 441 10.66 13.22 -19.41
C GLU A 441 9.94 14.52 -19.04
N ARG A 442 8.69 14.44 -18.56
CA ARG A 442 7.95 15.61 -18.06
C ARG A 442 8.67 16.28 -16.89
N GLU A 443 9.14 15.49 -15.92
CA GLU A 443 9.89 16.02 -14.77
C GLU A 443 11.19 16.70 -15.19
N ASN A 444 11.94 16.11 -16.14
CA ASN A 444 13.14 16.73 -16.70
C ASN A 444 12.82 18.04 -17.40
N CYS A 445 11.76 18.09 -18.24
CA CYS A 445 11.35 19.35 -18.87
C CYS A 445 10.93 20.41 -17.84
N VAL A 446 10.28 20.03 -16.74
CA VAL A 446 9.94 20.97 -15.66
C VAL A 446 11.21 21.51 -14.98
N ILE A 447 12.20 20.66 -14.74
CA ILE A 447 13.49 21.08 -14.18
C ILE A 447 14.20 22.04 -15.15
N GLU A 448 14.27 21.70 -16.44
CA GLU A 448 14.87 22.56 -17.47
C GLU A 448 14.16 23.92 -17.56
N VAL A 449 12.83 23.95 -17.56
CA VAL A 449 12.05 25.21 -17.54
C VAL A 449 12.33 26.01 -16.28
N SER A 450 12.42 25.37 -15.11
CA SER A 450 12.74 26.05 -13.86
C SER A 450 14.17 26.62 -13.85
N GLN A 451 15.12 25.91 -14.46
CA GLN A 451 16.51 26.33 -14.56
C GLN A 451 16.66 27.50 -15.53
N VAL A 452 16.02 27.44 -16.70
CA VAL A 452 15.98 28.54 -17.67
C VAL A 452 15.27 29.77 -17.07
N SER A 453 14.18 29.56 -16.33
CA SER A 453 13.51 30.65 -15.60
C SER A 453 14.42 31.28 -14.53
N GLY A 454 15.17 30.46 -13.79
CA GLY A 454 16.16 30.94 -12.83
C GLY A 454 17.27 31.78 -13.49
N GLN A 455 17.82 31.31 -14.62
CA GLN A 455 18.81 32.05 -15.40
C GLN A 455 18.25 33.35 -15.99
N SER A 456 17.00 33.35 -16.45
CA SER A 456 16.33 34.56 -16.94
C SER A 456 16.14 35.59 -15.82
N ASN A 457 15.80 35.15 -14.61
CA ASN A 457 15.67 36.03 -13.45
C ASN A 457 17.03 36.60 -13.02
N SER A 458 18.09 35.79 -12.97
CA SER A 458 19.43 36.29 -12.63
C SER A 458 19.92 37.30 -13.67
N ALA A 459 19.72 37.03 -14.96
CA ALA A 459 20.05 37.97 -16.02
C ALA A 459 19.24 39.28 -15.92
N ALA A 460 17.97 39.21 -15.51
CA ALA A 460 17.15 40.39 -15.28
C ALA A 460 17.62 41.21 -14.05
N GLU A 461 18.10 40.55 -13.00
CA GLU A 461 18.72 41.22 -11.84
C GLU A 461 20.04 41.88 -12.21
N GLU A 462 20.90 41.19 -12.97
CA GLU A 462 22.15 41.76 -13.50
C GLU A 462 21.88 42.98 -14.39
N LEU A 463 20.86 42.91 -15.26
CA LEU A 463 20.44 44.04 -16.08
C LEU A 463 19.97 45.23 -15.22
N LYS A 464 19.23 44.98 -14.14
CA LYS A 464 18.83 46.04 -13.19
C LYS A 464 20.03 46.68 -12.51
N VAL A 465 21.00 45.89 -12.06
CA VAL A 465 22.22 46.40 -11.43
C VAL A 465 23.02 47.23 -12.44
N ALA A 466 23.17 46.75 -13.67
CA ALA A 466 23.84 47.49 -14.74
C ALA A 466 23.12 48.81 -15.07
N ALA A 467 21.78 48.81 -15.11
CA ALA A 467 21.00 50.03 -15.33
C ALA A 467 21.22 51.06 -14.21
N LEU A 468 21.24 50.63 -12.94
CA LEU A 468 21.54 51.50 -11.81
C LEU A 468 22.97 52.07 -11.88
N GLN A 469 23.95 51.26 -12.30
CA GLN A 469 25.33 51.73 -12.50
C GLN A 469 25.43 52.77 -13.62
N VAL A 470 24.70 52.55 -14.73
CA VAL A 470 24.62 53.53 -15.82
C VAL A 470 24.02 54.83 -15.32
N GLU A 471 22.90 54.80 -14.59
CA GLU A 471 22.31 56.01 -14.00
C GLU A 471 23.27 56.74 -13.05
N GLU A 472 24.04 56.02 -12.24
CA GLU A 472 25.03 56.63 -11.34
C GLU A 472 26.18 57.29 -12.12
N VAL A 473 26.67 56.64 -13.18
CA VAL A 473 27.69 57.21 -14.07
C VAL A 473 27.14 58.42 -14.83
N GLN A 474 25.89 58.39 -15.29
CA GLN A 474 25.21 59.52 -15.92
C GLN A 474 25.16 60.72 -14.95
N ARG A 475 24.77 60.50 -13.68
CA ARG A 475 24.76 61.57 -12.67
C ARG A 475 26.15 62.16 -12.42
N LYS A 476 27.18 61.31 -12.35
CA LYS A 476 28.58 61.77 -12.21
C LYS A 476 29.04 62.57 -13.43
N LEU A 477 28.62 62.18 -14.63
CA LEU A 477 28.89 62.92 -15.86
C LEU A 477 28.22 64.29 -15.82
N ASP A 478 26.92 64.36 -15.52
CA ASP A 478 26.17 65.62 -15.40
C ASP A 478 26.79 66.55 -14.35
N GLU A 479 27.22 66.01 -13.21
CA GLU A 479 27.94 66.78 -12.18
C GLU A 479 29.27 67.32 -12.68
N SER A 480 30.02 66.52 -13.44
CA SER A 480 31.30 66.93 -14.02
C SER A 480 31.11 68.00 -15.10
N GLU A 481 30.08 67.90 -15.93
CA GLU A 481 29.71 68.90 -16.93
C GLU A 481 29.28 70.21 -16.29
N ARG A 482 28.47 70.16 -15.21
CA ARG A 482 28.14 71.36 -14.42
C ARG A 482 29.39 72.02 -13.82
N ARG A 483 30.32 71.23 -13.29
CA ARG A 483 31.60 71.77 -12.77
C ARG A 483 32.44 72.40 -13.87
N LEU A 484 32.51 71.77 -15.05
CA LEU A 484 33.22 72.32 -16.21
C LEU A 484 32.62 73.66 -16.63
N ALA A 485 31.28 73.74 -16.76
CA ALA A 485 30.58 74.98 -17.10
C ALA A 485 30.83 76.09 -16.06
N GLN A 486 30.83 75.76 -14.77
CA GLN A 486 31.19 76.71 -13.72
C GLN A 486 32.64 77.20 -13.82
N GLN A 487 33.59 76.32 -14.16
CA GLN A 487 34.98 76.72 -14.38
C GLN A 487 35.16 77.58 -15.63
N GLN A 488 34.45 77.25 -16.72
CA GLN A 488 34.43 78.07 -17.94
C GLN A 488 33.91 79.48 -17.66
N ALA A 489 32.78 79.60 -16.93
CA ALA A 489 32.24 80.89 -16.53
C ALA A 489 33.23 81.71 -15.67
N LYS A 490 33.92 81.08 -14.70
CA LYS A 490 34.96 81.73 -13.90
C LYS A 490 36.15 82.18 -14.76
N TYR A 491 36.57 81.37 -15.72
CA TYR A 491 37.65 81.73 -16.63
C TYR A 491 37.27 82.91 -17.54
N GLU A 492 36.04 82.93 -18.05
CA GLU A 492 35.52 84.05 -18.83
C GLU A 492 35.44 85.34 -18.01
N GLN A 493 35.01 85.26 -16.74
CA GLN A 493 35.06 86.39 -15.80
C GLN A 493 36.48 86.91 -15.60
N LEU A 494 37.44 86.05 -15.27
CA LEU A 494 38.85 86.45 -15.11
C LEU A 494 39.44 87.03 -16.41
N ARG A 495 39.05 86.50 -17.57
CA ARG A 495 39.45 87.02 -18.87
C ARG A 495 38.88 88.42 -19.12
N ALA A 496 37.62 88.66 -18.74
CA ALA A 496 36.98 89.96 -18.82
C ALA A 496 37.61 90.96 -17.84
N GLU A 497 37.88 90.55 -16.60
CA GLU A 497 38.59 91.36 -15.60
C GLU A 497 40.00 91.72 -16.05
N ARG A 498 40.78 90.76 -16.57
CA ARG A 498 42.08 91.03 -17.18
C ARG A 498 41.97 92.03 -18.31
N ASN A 499 41.01 91.87 -19.23
CA ASN A 499 40.81 92.83 -20.33
C ASN A 499 40.47 94.24 -19.79
N HIS A 500 39.68 94.32 -18.72
CA HIS A 500 39.34 95.58 -18.06
C HIS A 500 40.54 96.22 -17.38
N LEU A 501 41.36 95.44 -16.68
CA LEU A 501 42.61 95.89 -16.06
C LEU A 501 43.63 96.33 -17.11
N SER A 502 43.72 95.63 -18.26
CA SER A 502 44.57 96.04 -19.38
C SER A 502 44.12 97.38 -19.96
N LYS A 503 42.81 97.62 -20.11
CA LYS A 503 42.29 98.94 -20.51
C LYS A 503 42.64 100.02 -19.49
N ARG A 504 42.37 99.79 -18.20
CA ARG A 504 42.74 100.72 -17.12
C ARG A 504 44.22 101.03 -17.06
N LEU A 505 45.08 100.04 -17.35
CA LEU A 505 46.53 100.24 -17.42
C LEU A 505 46.89 101.18 -18.58
N VAL A 506 46.27 101.02 -19.76
CA VAL A 506 46.47 101.92 -20.90
C VAL A 506 45.97 103.33 -20.56
N ASP A 507 44.78 103.46 -19.99
CA ASP A 507 44.23 104.76 -19.56
C ASP A 507 45.19 105.45 -18.55
N ALA A 508 45.70 104.71 -17.56
CA ALA A 508 46.67 105.24 -16.61
C ALA A 508 48.04 105.57 -17.25
N GLN A 509 48.45 104.83 -18.29
CA GLN A 509 49.66 105.16 -19.07
C GLN A 509 49.47 106.46 -19.86
N ASP A 510 48.30 106.66 -20.46
CA ASP A 510 47.94 107.89 -21.16
C ASP A 510 47.91 109.08 -20.20
N GLU A 511 47.31 108.92 -19.01
CA GLU A 511 47.36 109.92 -17.94
C GLU A 511 48.80 110.25 -17.52
N ILE A 512 49.68 109.25 -17.37
CA ILE A 512 51.11 109.48 -17.07
C ILE A 512 51.78 110.27 -18.19
N VAL A 513 51.46 109.99 -19.45
CA VAL A 513 51.99 110.76 -20.60
C VAL A 513 51.50 112.20 -20.54
N GLU A 514 50.23 112.44 -20.23
CA GLU A 514 49.69 113.79 -20.01
C GLU A 514 50.40 114.50 -18.85
N TYR A 515 50.60 113.84 -17.70
CA TYR A 515 51.35 114.40 -16.59
C TYR A 515 52.80 114.68 -16.95
N ARG A 516 53.46 113.83 -17.75
CA ARG A 516 54.82 114.11 -18.26
C ARG A 516 54.84 115.33 -19.19
N GLN A 517 53.82 115.54 -20.01
CA GLN A 517 53.67 116.77 -20.80
C GLN A 517 53.46 118.00 -19.92
N ARG A 518 52.62 117.88 -18.87
CA ARG A 518 52.45 118.94 -17.87
C ARG A 518 53.76 119.24 -17.14
N VAL A 519 54.53 118.23 -16.76
CA VAL A 519 55.87 118.40 -16.17
C VAL A 519 56.82 119.10 -17.13
N LYS A 520 56.79 118.81 -18.44
CA LYS A 520 57.58 119.57 -19.44
C LYS A 520 57.19 121.05 -19.54
N MET A 521 55.90 121.36 -19.39
CA MET A 521 55.42 122.76 -19.33
C MET A 521 55.87 123.43 -18.03
N VAL A 522 55.75 122.73 -16.90
CA VAL A 522 56.25 123.22 -15.60
C VAL A 522 57.78 123.33 -15.63
N ASP A 523 58.50 122.46 -16.32
CA ASP A 523 59.96 122.58 -16.50
C ASP A 523 60.33 123.80 -17.33
N HIS A 524 59.54 124.15 -18.34
CA HIS A 524 59.70 125.44 -19.04
C HIS A 524 59.46 126.62 -18.10
N GLN A 525 58.43 126.55 -17.25
CA GLN A 525 58.19 127.57 -16.21
C GLN A 525 59.33 127.60 -15.19
N VAL A 526 59.89 126.45 -14.80
CA VAL A 526 61.05 126.35 -13.92
C VAL A 526 62.30 126.89 -14.60
N HIS A 527 62.48 126.75 -15.92
CA HIS A 527 63.57 127.39 -16.65
C HIS A 527 63.41 128.92 -16.65
N GLN A 528 62.19 129.43 -16.86
CA GLN A 528 61.89 130.85 -16.70
C GLN A 528 62.20 131.32 -15.27
N PHE A 529 61.77 130.58 -14.25
CA PHE A 529 62.09 130.88 -12.86
C PHE A 529 63.57 130.66 -12.52
N LYS A 530 64.31 129.79 -13.21
CA LYS A 530 65.76 129.60 -13.08
C LYS A 530 66.53 130.75 -13.68
N GLU A 531 66.06 131.37 -14.75
CA GLU A 531 66.62 132.63 -15.27
C GLU A 531 66.37 133.79 -14.29
N GLU A 532 65.18 133.87 -13.70
CA GLU A 532 64.86 134.81 -12.62
C GLU A 532 65.68 134.54 -11.34
N LEU A 533 65.92 133.26 -11.01
CA LEU A 533 66.78 132.84 -9.91
C LEU A 533 68.26 133.04 -10.23
N ALA A 534 68.73 132.95 -11.47
CA ALA A 534 70.12 133.26 -11.84
C ALA A 534 70.44 134.75 -11.62
N LEU A 535 69.46 135.62 -11.84
CA LEU A 535 69.52 137.04 -11.47
C LEU A 535 69.54 137.25 -9.93
N LYS A 536 68.85 136.41 -9.16
CA LYS A 536 68.85 136.45 -7.68
C LYS A 536 70.01 135.67 -7.02
N SER A 537 70.62 134.70 -7.70
CA SER A 537 71.69 133.80 -7.19
C SER A 537 73.08 134.41 -7.28
N ARG A 538 73.24 135.59 -7.90
CA ARG A 538 74.42 136.45 -7.68
C ARG A 538 74.50 137.01 -6.24
N LYS A 539 73.48 136.80 -5.39
CA LYS A 539 73.42 137.40 -4.05
C LYS A 539 73.62 136.46 -2.85
N HIS A 540 73.55 135.14 -2.96
CA HIS A 540 73.66 134.25 -1.79
C HIS A 540 74.48 132.98 -2.08
N GLN A 541 75.80 133.07 -1.89
CA GLN A 541 76.65 131.92 -1.61
C GLN A 541 76.69 131.73 -0.09
N GLY A 542 76.31 130.54 0.39
CA GLY A 542 76.35 130.19 1.81
C GLY A 542 75.80 128.78 2.08
N ASP A 543 76.73 127.83 2.18
CA ASP A 543 76.71 126.65 3.05
C ASP A 543 76.09 125.32 2.58
N SER A 544 77.02 124.46 2.17
CA SER A 544 76.96 123.00 2.20
C SER A 544 77.49 122.49 3.55
N SER A 545 76.73 121.64 4.26
CA SER A 545 77.21 120.36 4.87
C SER A 545 76.21 119.72 5.86
N GLN A 546 75.79 118.47 5.59
CA GLN A 546 75.17 117.56 6.59
C GLN A 546 75.69 116.12 6.37
N TYR A 547 76.55 115.63 7.26
CA TYR A 547 77.08 114.25 7.21
C TYR A 547 77.28 113.62 8.61
N LYS A 548 76.30 113.75 9.52
CA LYS A 548 76.44 113.24 10.91
C LYS A 548 75.24 112.47 11.53
N ILE A 549 74.34 111.85 10.76
CA ILE A 549 73.14 111.17 11.32
C ILE A 549 73.09 109.63 11.12
N SER A 550 74.00 109.00 10.37
CA SER A 550 73.84 107.59 9.98
C SER A 550 74.38 106.52 10.95
N LYS A 551 75.10 106.89 12.03
CA LYS A 551 75.84 105.89 12.84
C LYS A 551 75.06 105.30 14.03
N GLU A 552 73.96 105.91 14.48
CA GLU A 552 73.22 105.45 15.68
C GLU A 552 72.09 104.44 15.39
N ARG A 553 71.64 104.28 14.14
CA ARG A 553 70.51 103.39 13.80
C ARG A 553 70.85 101.90 13.75
N LEU A 554 72.13 101.53 13.63
CA LEU A 554 72.55 100.14 13.43
C LEU A 554 72.57 99.29 14.74
N MET A 555 72.64 99.93 15.91
CA MET A 555 72.76 99.23 17.20
C MET A 555 71.43 98.68 17.71
N LYS A 556 70.30 99.37 17.46
CA LYS A 556 68.96 98.97 17.93
C LYS A 556 68.35 97.79 17.16
N ALA A 557 68.79 97.55 15.92
CA ALA A 557 68.29 96.44 15.09
C ALA A 557 68.82 95.06 15.51
N ARG A 558 69.98 94.99 16.19
CA ARG A 558 70.60 93.72 16.60
C ARG A 558 70.00 93.11 17.87
N GLN A 559 69.40 93.91 18.75
CA GLN A 559 68.74 93.40 19.97
C GLN A 559 67.38 92.73 19.66
N LEU A 560 66.58 93.31 18.76
CA LEU A 560 65.28 92.76 18.35
C LEU A 560 65.35 91.37 17.69
N VAL A 561 66.45 91.06 17.01
CA VAL A 561 66.64 89.76 16.33
C VAL A 561 66.90 88.63 17.34
N ASN A 562 67.65 88.90 18.41
CA ASN A 562 67.98 87.90 19.43
C ASN A 562 66.77 87.54 20.31
N ASP A 563 65.91 88.52 20.64
CA ASP A 563 64.68 88.25 21.41
C ASP A 563 63.66 87.45 20.58
N SER A 564 63.62 87.69 19.26
CA SER A 564 62.73 86.97 18.34
C SER A 564 63.12 85.49 18.20
N THR A 565 64.43 85.18 18.16
CA THR A 565 64.93 83.80 18.09
C THR A 565 64.63 82.99 19.35
N ALA A 566 64.71 83.59 20.54
CA ALA A 566 64.39 82.90 21.80
C ALA A 566 62.89 82.54 21.90
N SER A 567 62.01 83.41 21.40
CA SER A 567 60.56 83.14 21.36
C SER A 567 60.16 82.03 20.36
N PHE A 568 60.93 81.87 19.29
CA PHE A 568 60.73 80.82 18.29
C PHE A 568 61.14 79.42 18.82
N ASP A 569 62.25 79.34 19.54
CA ASP A 569 62.69 78.07 20.12
C ASP A 569 61.72 77.57 21.21
N ALA A 570 61.11 78.48 21.98
CA ALA A 570 60.07 78.13 22.95
C ALA A 570 58.80 77.55 22.27
N THR A 571 58.29 78.20 21.22
CA THR A 571 57.10 77.70 20.49
C THR A 571 57.38 76.38 19.75
N LYS A 572 58.63 76.14 19.33
CA LYS A 572 59.06 74.85 18.77
C LYS A 572 58.99 73.72 19.80
N THR A 573 59.45 73.96 21.04
CA THR A 573 59.37 72.95 22.10
C THR A 573 57.93 72.63 22.52
N GLU A 574 57.04 73.63 22.52
CA GLU A 574 55.59 73.40 22.71
C GLU A 574 54.97 72.59 21.57
N GLY A 575 55.36 72.87 20.31
CA GLY A 575 54.93 72.10 19.15
C GLY A 575 55.37 70.63 19.19
N GLU A 576 56.57 70.35 19.73
CA GLU A 576 57.05 68.98 19.96
C GLU A 576 56.25 68.24 21.04
N LEU A 577 55.86 68.92 22.12
CA LEU A 577 54.99 68.36 23.17
C LEU A 577 53.59 68.02 22.64
N VAL A 578 52.96 68.96 21.92
CA VAL A 578 51.65 68.72 21.26
C VAL A 578 51.77 67.58 20.24
N GLY A 579 52.89 67.50 19.51
CA GLY A 579 53.17 66.39 18.60
C GLY A 579 53.27 65.02 19.29
N GLN A 580 53.75 64.97 20.54
CA GLN A 580 53.77 63.74 21.34
C GLN A 580 52.37 63.37 21.85
N GLU A 581 51.57 64.34 22.29
CA GLU A 581 50.18 64.11 22.70
C GLU A 581 49.31 63.60 21.55
N ILE A 582 49.44 64.19 20.35
CA ILE A 582 48.76 63.71 19.14
C ILE A 582 49.13 62.25 18.84
N LYS A 583 50.40 61.87 18.98
CA LYS A 583 50.84 60.48 18.80
C LYS A 583 50.24 59.53 19.84
N GLN A 584 50.07 59.97 21.09
CA GLN A 584 49.43 59.18 22.14
C GLN A 584 47.93 59.01 21.85
N LEU A 585 47.23 60.09 21.49
CA LEU A 585 45.82 60.05 21.11
C LEU A 585 45.58 59.17 19.87
N LEU A 586 46.45 59.23 18.85
CA LEU A 586 46.38 58.34 17.69
C LEU A 586 46.53 56.87 18.06
N LYS A 587 47.38 56.52 19.04
CA LYS A 587 47.50 55.14 19.54
C LYS A 587 46.21 54.68 20.24
N VAL A 588 45.58 55.55 21.02
CA VAL A 588 44.29 55.26 21.67
C VAL A 588 43.19 55.06 20.64
N VAL A 589 43.09 55.94 19.64
CA VAL A 589 42.13 55.82 18.53
C VAL A 589 42.34 54.51 17.76
N GLN A 590 43.58 54.16 17.40
CA GLN A 590 43.88 52.88 16.77
C GLN A 590 43.51 51.67 17.64
N GLY A 591 43.64 51.77 18.97
CA GLY A 591 43.18 50.75 19.90
C GLY A 591 41.65 50.61 19.89
N CYS A 592 40.93 51.73 19.94
CA CYS A 592 39.48 51.77 19.85
C CYS A 592 38.96 51.22 18.51
N ASP A 593 39.60 51.57 17.39
CA ASP A 593 39.23 51.08 16.05
C ASP A 593 39.43 49.57 15.93
N ARG A 594 40.52 49.03 16.50
CA ARG A 594 40.75 47.58 16.57
C ARG A 594 39.68 46.89 17.38
N ASN A 595 39.39 47.39 18.58
CA ASN A 595 38.34 46.83 19.44
C ASN A 595 36.96 46.88 18.77
N LEU A 596 36.64 47.98 18.09
CA LEU A 596 35.40 48.13 17.32
C LEU A 596 35.33 47.09 16.19
N SER A 597 36.42 46.89 15.46
CA SER A 597 36.50 45.92 14.37
C SER A 597 36.39 44.48 14.87
N GLU A 598 36.96 44.17 16.03
CA GLU A 598 36.83 42.87 16.70
C GLU A 598 35.38 42.63 17.15
N GLN A 599 34.75 43.59 17.82
CA GLN A 599 33.35 43.51 18.24
C GLN A 599 32.39 43.36 17.05
N GLN A 600 32.62 44.07 15.95
CA GLN A 600 31.86 43.89 14.71
C GLN A 600 32.01 42.47 14.13
N ARG A 601 33.23 41.91 14.19
CA ARG A 601 33.48 40.53 13.76
C ARG A 601 32.76 39.51 14.64
N GLU A 602 32.75 39.71 15.95
CA GLU A 602 32.01 38.87 16.90
C GLU A 602 30.51 38.98 16.68
N PHE A 603 29.98 40.19 16.51
CA PHE A 603 28.56 40.38 16.19
C PHE A 603 28.17 39.66 14.89
N LEU A 604 28.99 39.73 13.84
CA LEU A 604 28.74 39.00 12.59
C LEU A 604 28.77 37.48 12.79
N LYS A 605 29.66 36.96 13.65
CA LYS A 605 29.66 35.53 14.01
C LYS A 605 28.36 35.16 14.75
N MET A 606 27.98 35.92 15.76
CA MET A 606 26.73 35.69 16.51
C MET A 606 25.50 35.81 15.62
N SER A 607 25.48 36.74 14.66
CA SER A 607 24.38 36.86 13.69
C SER A 607 24.32 35.63 12.79
N LYS A 608 25.46 35.14 12.28
CA LYS A 608 25.50 33.91 11.47
C LYS A 608 25.03 32.70 12.28
N GLU A 609 25.47 32.57 13.53
CA GLU A 609 25.02 31.51 14.43
C GLU A 609 23.50 31.58 14.65
N ARG A 610 22.98 32.77 14.97
CA ARG A 610 21.53 33.00 15.08
C ARG A 610 20.79 32.60 13.80
N ASP A 611 21.29 33.00 12.64
CA ASP A 611 20.63 32.72 11.36
C ASP A 611 20.70 31.22 11.02
N THR A 612 21.79 30.53 11.35
CA THR A 612 21.89 29.07 11.21
C THR A 612 20.93 28.34 12.16
N LEU A 613 20.81 28.79 13.41
CA LEU A 613 19.87 28.22 14.38
C LEU A 613 18.42 28.50 13.97
N ALA A 614 18.12 29.69 13.44
CA ALA A 614 16.81 30.01 12.90
C ALA A 614 16.45 29.11 11.71
N ALA A 615 17.38 28.90 10.79
CA ALA A 615 17.19 27.96 9.67
C ALA A 615 17.00 26.52 10.14
N GLN A 616 17.74 26.08 11.16
CA GLN A 616 17.57 24.76 11.77
C GLN A 616 16.20 24.62 12.46
N LEU A 617 15.74 25.64 13.18
CA LEU A 617 14.42 25.65 13.82
C LEU A 617 13.28 25.58 12.79
N ILE A 618 13.39 26.31 11.68
CA ILE A 618 12.41 26.24 10.58
C ILE A 618 12.36 24.82 10.03
N ARG A 619 13.51 24.22 9.70
CA ARG A 619 13.57 22.84 9.20
C ARG A 619 12.98 21.83 10.19
N ARG A 620 13.24 21.99 11.49
CA ARG A 620 12.68 21.12 12.53
C ARG A 620 11.17 21.29 12.67
N ASN A 621 10.66 22.49 12.52
CA ASN A 621 9.21 22.73 12.48
C ASN A 621 8.58 22.12 11.22
N ASP A 622 9.23 22.20 10.07
CA ASP A 622 8.76 21.56 8.84
C ASP A 622 8.75 20.02 8.98
N GLU A 623 9.81 19.44 9.56
CA GLU A 623 9.89 18.02 9.91
C GLU A 623 8.76 17.61 10.87
N LEU A 624 8.49 18.40 11.91
CA LEU A 624 7.37 18.17 12.82
C LEU A 624 6.02 18.24 12.09
N GLY A 625 5.84 19.19 11.18
CA GLY A 625 4.65 19.30 10.34
C GLY A 625 4.43 18.07 9.47
N LEU A 626 5.50 17.56 8.83
CA LEU A 626 5.48 16.31 8.06
C LEU A 626 5.13 15.11 8.94
N LEU A 627 5.70 15.02 10.15
CA LEU A 627 5.39 13.95 11.09
C LEU A 627 3.93 14.00 11.56
N TYR A 628 3.36 15.18 11.82
CA TYR A 628 1.95 15.31 12.16
C TYR A 628 1.03 14.89 11.01
N GLN A 629 1.38 15.22 9.76
CA GLN A 629 0.63 14.77 8.59
C GLN A 629 0.74 13.25 8.41
N GLN A 630 1.92 12.68 8.58
CA GLN A 630 2.11 11.22 8.58
C GLN A 630 1.28 10.55 9.68
N LEU A 631 1.27 11.11 10.89
CA LEU A 631 0.45 10.60 11.99
C LEU A 631 -1.04 10.65 11.65
N GLN A 632 -1.52 11.75 11.05
CA GLN A 632 -2.92 11.87 10.61
C GLN A 632 -3.28 10.88 9.50
N LEU A 633 -2.38 10.62 8.55
CA LEU A 633 -2.57 9.59 7.52
C LEU A 633 -2.62 8.19 8.14
N VAL A 634 -1.71 7.86 9.06
CA VAL A 634 -1.74 6.58 9.78
C VAL A 634 -3.03 6.46 10.62
N GLN A 635 -3.45 7.52 11.30
CA GLN A 635 -4.70 7.51 12.07
C GLN A 635 -5.92 7.29 11.17
N SER A 636 -6.00 7.96 10.01
CA SER A 636 -7.13 7.81 9.09
C SER A 636 -7.17 6.42 8.46
N THR A 637 -6.03 5.86 8.08
CA THR A 637 -5.93 4.48 7.58
C THR A 637 -6.29 3.45 8.64
N VAL A 638 -5.87 3.63 9.89
CA VAL A 638 -6.28 2.76 11.01
C VAL A 638 -7.79 2.85 11.22
N ASN A 639 -8.36 4.06 11.28
CA ASN A 639 -9.80 4.24 11.45
C ASN A 639 -10.62 3.61 10.31
N ALA A 640 -10.15 3.74 9.07
CA ALA A 640 -10.76 3.09 7.91
C ALA A 640 -10.67 1.56 8.02
N GLY A 641 -9.51 1.03 8.43
CA GLY A 641 -9.31 -0.39 8.70
C GLY A 641 -10.22 -0.92 9.81
N GLU A 642 -10.38 -0.19 10.92
CA GLU A 642 -11.28 -0.53 12.02
C GLU A 642 -12.75 -0.54 11.59
N SER A 643 -13.15 0.43 10.75
CA SER A 643 -14.51 0.46 10.18
C SER A 643 -14.75 -0.76 9.29
N ALA A 644 -13.83 -1.04 8.37
CA ALA A 644 -13.94 -2.21 7.49
C ALA A 644 -13.95 -3.51 8.29
N TYR A 645 -13.17 -3.61 9.37
CA TYR A 645 -13.19 -4.76 10.26
C TYR A 645 -14.54 -4.93 10.97
N ARG A 646 -15.15 -3.83 11.46
CA ARG A 646 -16.49 -3.84 12.04
C ARG A 646 -17.55 -4.32 11.03
N ASP A 647 -17.49 -3.82 9.80
CA ASP A 647 -18.40 -4.25 8.73
C ASP A 647 -18.27 -5.76 8.46
N ARG A 648 -17.05 -6.30 8.48
CA ARG A 648 -16.81 -7.74 8.34
C ARG A 648 -17.31 -8.58 9.51
N LEU A 649 -17.27 -8.05 10.74
CA LEU A 649 -17.88 -8.71 11.88
C LEU A 649 -19.41 -8.77 11.75
N ASP A 650 -20.03 -7.73 11.22
CA ASP A 650 -21.47 -7.71 10.97
C ASP A 650 -21.87 -8.63 9.81
N ASP A 651 -21.09 -8.68 8.73
CA ASP A 651 -21.23 -9.68 7.66
C ASP A 651 -21.17 -11.11 8.22
N LEU A 652 -20.19 -11.39 9.08
CA LEU A 652 -20.05 -12.69 9.74
C LEU A 652 -21.25 -13.02 10.60
N ARG A 653 -21.80 -12.05 11.36
CA ARG A 653 -23.03 -12.25 12.14
C ARG A 653 -24.21 -12.58 11.24
N LEU A 654 -24.38 -11.84 10.13
CA LEU A 654 -25.44 -12.09 9.16
C LEU A 654 -25.31 -13.46 8.50
N LEU A 655 -24.09 -13.86 8.12
CA LEU A 655 -23.80 -15.18 7.56
C LEU A 655 -24.10 -16.29 8.57
N HIS A 656 -23.80 -16.12 9.85
CA HIS A 656 -24.17 -17.09 10.89
C HIS A 656 -25.68 -17.23 11.03
N LEU A 657 -26.43 -16.13 10.95
CA LEU A 657 -27.90 -16.15 10.96
C LEU A 657 -28.44 -16.90 9.72
N LYS A 658 -27.94 -16.58 8.52
CA LYS A 658 -28.31 -17.28 7.29
C LYS A 658 -27.94 -18.75 7.33
N LEU A 659 -26.78 -19.11 7.88
CA LEU A 659 -26.39 -20.51 8.04
C LEU A 659 -27.35 -21.25 8.98
N ARG A 660 -27.77 -20.62 10.08
CA ARG A 660 -28.78 -21.18 10.99
C ARG A 660 -30.12 -21.34 10.29
N GLU A 661 -30.54 -20.34 9.52
CA GLU A 661 -31.77 -20.39 8.73
C GLU A 661 -31.74 -21.52 7.70
N VAL A 662 -30.68 -21.63 6.90
CA VAL A 662 -30.52 -22.71 5.89
C VAL A 662 -30.46 -24.09 6.56
N LYS A 663 -29.77 -24.22 7.71
CA LYS A 663 -29.79 -25.46 8.50
C LYS A 663 -31.21 -25.80 8.96
N HIS A 664 -31.96 -24.82 9.45
CA HIS A 664 -33.35 -25.02 9.84
C HIS A 664 -34.24 -25.42 8.65
N GLN A 665 -34.11 -24.74 7.51
CA GLN A 665 -34.82 -25.06 6.27
C GLN A 665 -34.46 -26.46 5.75
N SER A 666 -33.20 -26.88 5.85
CA SER A 666 -32.75 -28.22 5.49
C SER A 666 -33.41 -29.29 6.36
N VAL A 667 -33.46 -29.08 7.68
CA VAL A 667 -34.17 -29.98 8.61
C VAL A 667 -35.66 -30.04 8.27
N LEU A 668 -36.30 -28.89 8.03
CA LEU A 668 -37.72 -28.86 7.61
C LEU A 668 -37.95 -29.58 6.27
N ALA A 669 -37.05 -29.42 5.29
CA ALA A 669 -37.13 -30.10 4.02
C ALA A 669 -36.95 -31.62 4.17
N GLN A 670 -36.07 -32.06 5.08
CA GLN A 670 -35.89 -33.47 5.40
C GLN A 670 -37.13 -34.09 6.02
N VAL A 671 -37.77 -33.40 6.98
CA VAL A 671 -39.05 -33.81 7.57
C VAL A 671 -40.15 -33.90 6.49
N ARG A 672 -40.27 -32.89 5.62
CA ARG A 672 -41.21 -32.91 4.49
C ARG A 672 -40.91 -34.04 3.49
N GLY A 673 -39.64 -34.36 3.28
CA GLY A 673 -39.21 -35.47 2.44
C GLY A 673 -39.68 -36.83 2.95
N CYS A 674 -39.75 -37.02 4.28
CA CYS A 674 -40.33 -38.21 4.89
C CYS A 674 -41.84 -38.33 4.63
N ASP A 675 -42.59 -37.22 4.54
CA ASP A 675 -44.02 -37.24 4.21
C ASP A 675 -44.26 -37.61 2.73
N VAL A 676 -43.31 -37.28 1.84
CA VAL A 676 -43.41 -37.59 0.39
C VAL A 676 -43.40 -39.09 0.12
N SER A 677 -42.66 -39.90 0.88
CA SER A 677 -42.71 -41.36 0.72
C SER A 677 -44.09 -41.92 1.06
N GLY A 678 -44.71 -41.44 2.15
CA GLY A 678 -46.07 -41.84 2.52
C GLY A 678 -47.12 -41.39 1.49
N MET A 679 -46.95 -40.22 0.88
CA MET A 679 -47.84 -39.76 -0.21
C MET A 679 -47.63 -40.55 -1.51
N LYS A 680 -46.42 -41.00 -1.82
CA LYS A 680 -46.15 -41.88 -2.98
C LYS A 680 -46.85 -43.22 -2.83
N ASP A 681 -46.90 -43.78 -1.64
CA ASP A 681 -47.62 -45.04 -1.40
C ASP A 681 -49.13 -44.87 -1.51
N LYS A 682 -49.69 -43.79 -0.95
CA LYS A 682 -51.10 -43.43 -1.18
C LYS A 682 -51.42 -43.17 -2.65
N LEU A 683 -50.52 -42.54 -3.40
CA LEU A 683 -50.69 -42.33 -4.84
C LEU A 683 -50.70 -43.66 -5.59
N ARG A 684 -49.81 -44.59 -5.26
CA ARG A 684 -49.79 -45.95 -5.84
C ARG A 684 -51.08 -46.70 -5.53
N GLU A 685 -51.61 -46.59 -4.32
CA GLU A 685 -52.91 -47.16 -3.96
C GLU A 685 -54.04 -46.56 -4.80
N ARG A 686 -54.13 -45.23 -4.90
CA ARG A 686 -55.14 -44.57 -5.75
C ARG A 686 -54.96 -44.89 -7.23
N GLN A 687 -53.73 -45.01 -7.74
CA GLN A 687 -53.48 -45.44 -9.11
C GLN A 687 -53.96 -46.87 -9.35
N LYS A 688 -53.76 -47.78 -8.41
CA LYS A 688 -54.33 -49.14 -8.48
C LYS A 688 -55.86 -49.10 -8.47
N GLU A 689 -56.47 -48.31 -7.60
CA GLU A 689 -57.93 -48.12 -7.59
C GLU A 689 -58.45 -47.57 -8.92
N VAL A 690 -57.78 -46.56 -9.49
CA VAL A 690 -58.15 -45.99 -10.79
C VAL A 690 -58.03 -47.03 -11.90
N LEU A 691 -56.97 -47.84 -11.92
CA LEU A 691 -56.84 -48.92 -12.91
C LEU A 691 -57.95 -49.95 -12.77
N VAL A 692 -58.35 -50.29 -11.54
CA VAL A 692 -59.49 -51.19 -11.28
C VAL A 692 -60.80 -50.57 -11.77
N GLU A 693 -61.05 -49.29 -11.48
CA GLU A 693 -62.24 -48.58 -11.95
C GLU A 693 -62.23 -48.41 -13.47
N GLN A 694 -61.08 -48.13 -14.10
CA GLN A 694 -60.94 -48.08 -15.55
C GLN A 694 -61.22 -49.45 -16.19
N ALA A 695 -60.74 -50.54 -15.59
CA ALA A 695 -61.05 -51.89 -16.05
C ALA A 695 -62.55 -52.21 -15.91
N LYS A 696 -63.21 -51.77 -14.84
CA LYS A 696 -64.67 -51.88 -14.68
C LYS A 696 -65.42 -51.06 -15.72
N VAL A 697 -65.02 -49.81 -15.96
CA VAL A 697 -65.64 -48.96 -16.98
C VAL A 697 -65.42 -49.54 -18.38
N ALA A 698 -64.23 -50.07 -18.68
CA ALA A 698 -63.95 -50.75 -19.94
C ALA A 698 -64.82 -51.99 -20.12
N ALA A 699 -64.96 -52.84 -19.10
CA ALA A 699 -65.86 -54.00 -19.14
C ALA A 699 -67.34 -53.58 -19.35
N LEU A 700 -67.80 -52.54 -18.63
CA LEU A 700 -69.15 -52.00 -18.81
C LEU A 700 -69.33 -51.32 -20.18
N ALA A 701 -68.27 -50.73 -20.75
CA ALA A 701 -68.28 -50.13 -22.09
C ALA A 701 -68.30 -51.22 -23.17
N GLU A 702 -67.55 -52.31 -23.01
CA GLU A 702 -67.63 -53.49 -23.88
C GLU A 702 -69.02 -54.12 -23.81
N GLU A 703 -69.62 -54.22 -22.62
CA GLU A 703 -71.02 -54.67 -22.46
C GLU A 703 -72.03 -53.72 -23.12
N LEU A 704 -71.72 -52.42 -23.23
CA LEU A 704 -72.54 -51.40 -23.90
C LEU A 704 -72.36 -51.41 -25.42
N GLU A 705 -71.15 -51.62 -25.90
CA GLU A 705 -70.80 -51.69 -27.33
C GLU A 705 -71.21 -53.02 -27.95
N ASN A 706 -71.43 -54.06 -27.15
CA ASN A 706 -71.87 -55.37 -27.63
C ASN A 706 -73.30 -55.28 -28.21
N PRO A 707 -73.47 -55.37 -29.55
CA PRO A 707 -74.76 -55.17 -30.20
C PRO A 707 -75.76 -56.31 -29.93
N GLN A 708 -75.33 -57.38 -29.24
CA GLN A 708 -76.18 -58.50 -28.83
C GLN A 708 -76.87 -58.27 -27.47
N ASN A 709 -76.57 -57.17 -26.75
CA ASN A 709 -77.28 -56.81 -25.52
C ASN A 709 -78.64 -56.15 -25.84
N GLU A 710 -79.64 -56.98 -26.18
CA GLU A 710 -80.98 -56.54 -26.59
C GLU A 710 -81.76 -55.77 -25.52
N SER A 711 -81.40 -55.93 -24.24
CA SER A 711 -82.08 -55.28 -23.10
C SER A 711 -81.73 -53.80 -22.92
N ARG A 712 -80.72 -53.27 -23.63
CA ARG A 712 -80.25 -51.87 -23.47
C ARG A 712 -80.13 -51.07 -24.76
N CYS A 713 -79.93 -51.71 -25.91
CA CYS A 713 -79.88 -51.04 -27.21
C CYS A 713 -81.29 -50.77 -27.76
N ARG A 714 -81.72 -49.50 -27.78
CA ARG A 714 -82.94 -49.05 -28.47
C ARG A 714 -82.56 -48.61 -29.88
N ARG A 715 -83.20 -49.17 -30.93
CA ARG A 715 -83.06 -48.61 -32.29
C ARG A 715 -83.56 -47.16 -32.28
N VAL A 716 -82.64 -46.21 -32.41
CA VAL A 716 -82.99 -44.80 -32.56
C VAL A 716 -83.50 -44.63 -33.99
N GLY A 717 -84.82 -44.57 -34.13
CA GLY A 717 -85.48 -44.29 -35.40
C GLY A 717 -85.31 -42.82 -35.77
N GLY A 718 -84.60 -42.57 -36.87
CA GLY A 718 -84.47 -41.25 -37.49
C GLY A 718 -83.69 -41.38 -38.79
N ALA A 719 -84.08 -40.64 -39.83
CA ALA A 719 -83.32 -40.60 -41.08
C ALA A 719 -81.93 -40.01 -40.80
N TYR A 720 -80.88 -40.67 -41.29
CA TYR A 720 -79.52 -40.16 -41.21
C TYR A 720 -79.48 -38.76 -41.87
N PRO A 721 -79.05 -37.71 -41.16
CA PRO A 721 -78.90 -36.39 -41.76
C PRO A 721 -77.93 -36.49 -42.95
N SER A 722 -78.31 -35.92 -44.08
CA SER A 722 -77.47 -36.02 -45.29
C SER A 722 -76.11 -35.36 -45.06
N MET A 723 -75.07 -35.81 -45.76
CA MET A 723 -73.72 -35.25 -45.66
C MET A 723 -73.73 -33.71 -45.79
N ALA A 724 -74.62 -33.15 -46.61
CA ALA A 724 -74.81 -31.72 -46.80
C ALA A 724 -75.40 -31.00 -45.57
N GLU A 725 -76.33 -31.64 -44.85
CA GLU A 725 -76.86 -31.12 -43.59
C GLU A 725 -75.79 -31.13 -42.49
N LEU A 726 -74.94 -32.15 -42.45
CA LEU A 726 -73.79 -32.22 -41.55
C LEU A 726 -72.75 -31.14 -41.90
N GLU A 727 -72.41 -30.95 -43.16
CA GLU A 727 -71.48 -29.91 -43.60
C GLU A 727 -71.99 -28.50 -43.32
N SER A 728 -73.29 -28.22 -43.55
CA SER A 728 -73.88 -26.92 -43.24
C SER A 728 -73.87 -26.65 -41.73
N LYS A 729 -74.17 -27.66 -40.92
CA LYS A 729 -74.10 -27.59 -39.46
C LYS A 729 -72.67 -27.44 -38.97
N MET A 730 -71.70 -28.10 -39.61
CA MET A 730 -70.28 -27.97 -39.31
C MET A 730 -69.77 -26.57 -39.64
N LYS A 731 -70.17 -25.99 -40.77
CA LYS A 731 -69.83 -24.59 -41.13
C LYS A 731 -70.45 -23.58 -40.17
N LEU A 732 -71.68 -23.82 -39.71
CA LEU A 732 -72.34 -22.98 -38.69
C LEU A 732 -71.62 -23.10 -37.34
N LEU A 733 -71.23 -24.31 -36.94
CA LEU A 733 -70.46 -24.57 -35.72
C LEU A 733 -69.06 -23.95 -35.81
N GLN A 734 -68.39 -23.99 -36.96
CA GLN A 734 -67.10 -23.32 -37.16
C GLN A 734 -67.22 -21.79 -37.05
N ARG A 735 -68.27 -21.18 -37.62
CA ARG A 735 -68.50 -19.73 -37.48
C ARG A 735 -68.81 -19.33 -36.04
N THR A 736 -69.61 -20.12 -35.34
CA THR A 736 -69.91 -19.85 -33.92
C THR A 736 -68.69 -20.08 -33.02
N LEU A 737 -67.85 -21.08 -33.32
CA LEU A 737 -66.58 -21.29 -32.65
C LEU A 737 -65.62 -20.10 -32.83
N LEU A 738 -65.48 -19.61 -34.07
CA LEU A 738 -64.65 -18.44 -34.39
C LEU A 738 -65.14 -17.18 -33.67
N SER A 739 -66.46 -16.94 -33.66
CA SER A 739 -67.05 -15.84 -32.91
C SER A 739 -66.79 -15.96 -31.41
N LYS A 740 -66.87 -17.17 -30.84
CA LYS A 740 -66.58 -17.40 -29.41
C LYS A 740 -65.09 -17.28 -29.08
N SER A 741 -64.20 -17.67 -29.99
CA SER A 741 -62.76 -17.48 -29.81
C SER A 741 -62.38 -15.99 -29.85
N GLU A 742 -63.01 -15.20 -30.73
CA GLU A 742 -62.84 -13.74 -30.74
C GLU A 742 -63.34 -13.08 -29.45
N GLU A 743 -64.48 -13.52 -28.91
CA GLU A 743 -64.97 -13.06 -27.61
C GLU A 743 -64.01 -13.42 -26.47
N CYS A 744 -63.44 -14.63 -26.47
CA CYS A 744 -62.44 -15.04 -25.47
C CYS A 744 -61.17 -14.18 -25.55
N MET A 745 -60.65 -13.93 -26.75
CA MET A 745 -59.48 -13.06 -26.92
C MET A 745 -59.74 -11.64 -26.42
N LYS A 746 -60.93 -11.08 -26.66
CA LYS A 746 -61.30 -9.76 -26.10
C LYS A 746 -61.31 -9.77 -24.58
N GLN A 747 -61.80 -10.85 -23.95
CA GLN A 747 -61.79 -10.99 -22.49
C GLN A 747 -60.38 -11.18 -21.93
N GLU A 748 -59.50 -11.89 -22.63
CA GLU A 748 -58.10 -12.05 -22.26
C GLU A 748 -57.35 -10.72 -22.29
N MET A 749 -57.53 -9.90 -23.33
CA MET A 749 -56.95 -8.55 -23.41
C MET A 749 -57.38 -7.66 -22.22
N VAL A 750 -58.66 -7.68 -21.86
CA VAL A 750 -59.16 -6.94 -20.69
C VAL A 750 -58.57 -7.47 -19.37
N LEU A 751 -58.34 -8.77 -19.27
CA LEU A 751 -57.68 -9.38 -18.11
C LEU A 751 -56.23 -8.96 -18.00
N GLU A 752 -55.50 -8.88 -19.11
CA GLU A 752 -54.12 -8.40 -19.16
C GLU A 752 -54.02 -6.93 -18.74
N GLU A 753 -54.90 -6.07 -19.26
CA GLU A 753 -54.98 -4.67 -18.85
C GLU A 753 -55.25 -4.53 -17.34
N LYS A 754 -56.19 -5.31 -16.79
CA LYS A 754 -56.46 -5.31 -15.34
C LYS A 754 -55.30 -5.84 -14.50
N ARG A 755 -54.58 -6.86 -14.98
CA ARG A 755 -53.38 -7.38 -14.32
C ARG A 755 -52.27 -6.33 -14.31
N ARG A 756 -52.06 -5.63 -15.42
CA ARG A 756 -51.10 -4.53 -15.52
C ARG A 756 -51.44 -3.42 -14.54
N LEU A 757 -52.71 -3.00 -14.48
CA LEU A 757 -53.16 -2.00 -13.52
C LEU A 757 -52.95 -2.44 -12.06
N MET A 758 -53.22 -3.72 -11.75
CA MET A 758 -52.95 -4.28 -10.41
C MET A 758 -51.45 -4.23 -10.07
N MET A 759 -50.58 -4.56 -11.03
CA MET A 759 -49.13 -4.48 -10.84
C MET A 759 -48.67 -3.04 -10.63
N GLU A 760 -49.20 -2.08 -11.39
CA GLU A 760 -48.90 -0.66 -11.23
C GLU A 760 -49.36 -0.14 -9.85
N LEU A 761 -50.56 -0.52 -9.40
CA LEU A 761 -51.05 -0.20 -8.06
C LEU A 761 -50.24 -0.87 -6.95
N HIS A 762 -49.82 -2.13 -7.13
CA HIS A 762 -48.92 -2.81 -6.18
C HIS A 762 -47.55 -2.13 -6.11
N ALA A 763 -46.99 -1.71 -7.25
CA ALA A 763 -45.73 -0.98 -7.29
C ALA A 763 -45.83 0.37 -6.59
N MET A 764 -46.96 1.08 -6.74
CA MET A 764 -47.24 2.30 -5.99
C MET A 764 -47.40 2.06 -4.49
N ALA A 765 -48.13 1.01 -4.09
CA ALA A 765 -48.31 0.66 -2.68
C ALA A 765 -46.98 0.24 -2.02
N ALA A 766 -46.13 -0.50 -2.73
CA ALA A 766 -44.80 -0.87 -2.27
C ALA A 766 -43.84 0.32 -2.09
N ARG A 767 -44.08 1.42 -2.81
CA ARG A 767 -43.31 2.67 -2.65
C ARG A 767 -43.77 3.52 -1.46
N GLN A 768 -44.95 3.26 -0.91
CA GLN A 768 -45.41 3.96 0.30
C GLN A 768 -44.82 3.28 1.54
N PRO A 769 -44.22 4.05 2.47
CA PRO A 769 -43.71 3.48 3.72
C PRO A 769 -44.87 2.87 4.52
N GLY A 770 -44.73 1.61 4.91
CA GLY A 770 -45.77 0.86 5.62
C GLY A 770 -46.11 1.45 6.99
N ALA A 771 -47.26 1.06 7.54
CA ALA A 771 -47.75 1.52 8.84
C ALA A 771 -46.74 1.33 10.00
N GLU A 772 -45.88 0.32 9.90
CA GLU A 772 -44.79 0.07 10.86
C GLU A 772 -43.73 1.18 10.87
N VAL A 773 -43.38 1.73 9.71
CA VAL A 773 -42.41 2.83 9.60
C VAL A 773 -42.98 4.11 10.21
N ALA A 774 -44.28 4.36 10.03
CA ALA A 774 -44.97 5.48 10.68
C ALA A 774 -45.02 5.32 12.22
N GLN A 775 -45.19 4.10 12.72
CA GLN A 775 -45.13 3.81 14.16
C GLN A 775 -43.70 3.98 14.73
N GLN A 776 -42.68 3.53 14.00
CA GLN A 776 -41.28 3.71 14.38
C GLN A 776 -40.88 5.20 14.41
N LEU A 777 -41.31 5.99 13.43
CA LEU A 777 -41.09 7.45 13.43
C LEU A 777 -41.70 8.12 14.67
N ASN A 778 -42.92 7.74 15.05
CA ASN A 778 -43.56 8.26 16.26
C ASN A 778 -42.83 7.84 17.54
N ALA A 779 -42.27 6.62 17.59
CA ALA A 779 -41.45 6.16 18.70
C ALA A 779 -40.14 6.96 18.80
N TYR A 780 -39.44 7.15 17.68
CA TYR A 780 -38.22 7.95 17.63
C TYR A 780 -38.46 9.40 18.02
N GLN A 781 -39.57 10.00 17.61
CA GLN A 781 -39.92 11.37 18.00
C GLN A 781 -40.11 11.50 19.52
N LYS A 782 -40.75 10.51 20.17
CA LYS A 782 -40.90 10.48 21.64
C LYS A 782 -39.56 10.28 22.36
N ASP A 783 -38.69 9.43 21.83
CA ASP A 783 -37.37 9.21 22.42
C ASP A 783 -36.48 10.44 22.29
N LEU A 784 -36.57 11.15 21.17
CA LEU A 784 -35.85 12.41 20.94
C LEU A 784 -36.32 13.49 21.91
N GLN A 785 -37.62 13.57 22.20
CA GLN A 785 -38.16 14.47 23.24
C GLN A 785 -37.62 14.12 24.63
N LYS A 786 -37.58 12.83 25.01
CA LYS A 786 -37.01 12.39 26.30
C LYS A 786 -35.52 12.72 26.41
N LYS A 787 -34.74 12.49 25.35
CA LYS A 787 -33.30 12.81 25.31
C LYS A 787 -33.06 14.32 25.42
N ASN A 788 -33.90 15.14 24.80
CA ASN A 788 -33.83 16.60 24.96
C ASN A 788 -34.12 17.05 26.40
N ALA A 789 -35.10 16.43 27.08
CA ALA A 789 -35.36 16.70 28.49
C ALA A 789 -34.16 16.32 29.39
N GLN A 790 -33.55 15.15 29.13
CA GLN A 790 -32.34 14.71 29.84
C GLN A 790 -31.16 15.67 29.61
N MET A 791 -30.95 16.16 28.39
CA MET A 791 -29.92 17.16 28.11
C MET A 791 -30.16 18.46 28.86
N LYS A 792 -31.41 18.95 28.92
CA LYS A 792 -31.74 20.16 29.69
C LYS A 792 -31.46 19.98 31.18
N GLN A 793 -31.77 18.83 31.74
CA GLN A 793 -31.45 18.50 33.14
C GLN A 793 -29.94 18.45 33.38
N LYS A 794 -29.16 17.83 32.48
CA LYS A 794 -27.70 17.80 32.59
C LYS A 794 -27.07 19.19 32.43
N ALA A 795 -27.62 20.02 31.56
CA ALA A 795 -27.19 21.42 31.43
C ALA A 795 -27.47 22.23 32.70
N SER A 796 -28.62 22.03 33.36
CA SER A 796 -28.89 22.67 34.65
C SER A 796 -27.99 22.15 35.77
N GLU A 797 -27.71 20.85 35.81
CA GLU A 797 -26.76 20.25 36.78
C GLU A 797 -25.35 20.85 36.59
N LEU A 798 -24.88 20.95 35.34
CA LEU A 798 -23.60 21.59 35.02
C LEU A 798 -23.56 23.05 35.45
N ASN A 799 -24.61 23.83 35.18
CA ASN A 799 -24.69 25.22 35.62
C ASN A 799 -24.64 25.36 37.15
N MET A 800 -25.30 24.47 37.89
CA MET A 800 -25.23 24.47 39.36
C MET A 800 -23.81 24.15 39.85
N THR A 801 -23.13 23.17 39.25
CA THR A 801 -21.73 22.86 39.62
C THR A 801 -20.77 24.00 39.25
N ALA A 802 -21.00 24.70 38.14
CA ALA A 802 -20.24 25.87 37.73
C ALA A 802 -20.43 27.03 38.72
N ALA A 803 -21.66 27.28 39.19
CA ALA A 803 -21.94 28.26 40.23
C ALA A 803 -21.24 27.90 41.54
N HIS A 804 -21.33 26.65 41.98
CA HIS A 804 -20.69 26.19 43.21
C HIS A 804 -19.15 26.28 43.16
N THR A 805 -18.54 25.93 42.02
CA THR A 805 -17.09 26.09 41.84
C THR A 805 -16.66 27.56 41.81
N ALA A 806 -17.49 28.48 41.31
CA ALA A 806 -17.23 29.91 41.40
C ALA A 806 -17.28 30.42 42.85
N GLU A 807 -18.25 29.96 43.65
CA GLU A 807 -18.34 30.26 45.08
C GLU A 807 -17.11 29.76 45.85
N LEU A 808 -16.67 28.53 45.59
CA LEU A 808 -15.47 27.97 46.21
C LEU A 808 -14.21 28.76 45.83
N ARG A 809 -14.07 29.17 44.57
CA ARG A 809 -12.95 30.04 44.15
C ARG A 809 -12.97 31.39 44.86
N TYR A 810 -14.15 31.98 45.07
CA TYR A 810 -14.29 33.20 45.84
C TYR A 810 -13.89 33.00 47.32
N GLN A 811 -14.32 31.91 47.94
CA GLN A 811 -13.94 31.57 49.33
C GLN A 811 -12.42 31.37 49.45
N VAL A 812 -11.81 30.66 48.51
CA VAL A 812 -10.35 30.48 48.46
C VAL A 812 -9.64 31.84 48.35
N ALA A 813 -10.10 32.74 47.48
CA ALA A 813 -9.52 34.07 47.37
C ALA A 813 -9.69 34.90 48.65
N ARG A 814 -10.84 34.78 49.34
CA ARG A 814 -11.07 35.45 50.63
C ARG A 814 -10.11 34.95 51.71
N LEU A 815 -9.95 33.63 51.83
CA LEU A 815 -9.04 33.01 52.79
C LEU A 815 -7.57 33.37 52.52
N HIS A 816 -7.16 33.49 51.26
CA HIS A 816 -5.82 33.98 50.92
C HIS A 816 -5.60 35.42 51.39
N ARG A 817 -6.58 36.31 51.22
CA ARG A 817 -6.50 37.68 51.75
C ARG A 817 -6.40 37.70 53.27
N GLU A 818 -7.24 36.93 53.96
CA GLU A 818 -7.17 36.78 55.42
C GLU A 818 -5.80 36.24 55.89
N LEU A 819 -5.21 35.30 55.14
CA LEU A 819 -3.87 34.76 55.39
C LEU A 819 -2.77 35.82 55.19
N ASP A 820 -2.87 36.63 54.14
CA ASP A 820 -1.90 37.68 53.87
C ASP A 820 -1.99 38.83 54.89
N GLU A 821 -3.20 39.20 55.32
CA GLU A 821 -3.42 40.15 56.42
C GLU A 821 -2.84 39.64 57.75
N THR A 822 -3.03 38.35 58.07
CA THR A 822 -2.44 37.75 59.28
C THR A 822 -0.92 37.67 59.21
N ARG A 823 -0.35 37.37 58.03
CA ARG A 823 1.09 37.44 57.80
C ARG A 823 1.63 38.85 57.99
N GLN A 824 0.97 39.88 57.44
CA GLN A 824 1.37 41.27 57.63
C GLN A 824 1.37 41.66 59.11
N LYS A 825 0.28 41.38 59.84
CA LYS A 825 0.18 41.61 61.29
C LYS A 825 1.30 40.88 62.06
N TYR A 826 1.63 39.65 61.68
CA TYR A 826 2.72 38.89 62.30
C TYR A 826 4.10 39.53 62.03
N PHE A 827 4.36 40.01 60.81
CA PHE A 827 5.60 40.70 60.48
C PHE A 827 5.71 42.04 61.20
N GLU A 828 4.62 42.81 61.31
CA GLU A 828 4.57 44.05 62.11
C GLU A 828 4.88 43.78 63.59
N MET A 829 4.28 42.73 64.17
CA MET A 829 4.59 42.29 65.54
C MET A 829 6.05 41.89 65.72
N LYS A 830 6.63 41.19 64.73
CA LYS A 830 8.04 40.76 64.77
C LYS A 830 8.99 41.96 64.64
N VAL A 831 8.65 42.97 63.85
CA VAL A 831 9.40 44.22 63.73
C VAL A 831 9.33 45.04 65.02
N MET A 832 8.15 45.12 65.66
CA MET A 832 7.99 45.74 66.98
C MET A 832 8.84 45.05 68.07
N ASN A 833 8.90 43.71 68.04
CA ASN A 833 9.72 42.93 68.97
C ASN A 833 11.23 42.99 68.68
N LEU A 834 11.65 43.38 67.47
CA LEU A 834 13.07 43.58 67.10
C LEU A 834 13.55 45.02 67.31
N ALA A 835 12.63 45.97 67.51
CA ALA A 835 12.94 47.41 67.70
C ALA A 835 13.11 47.82 69.18
N THR A 836 13.20 46.88 70.12
CA THR A 836 13.44 47.17 71.54
C THR A 836 14.73 46.51 72.04
N PRO A 837 15.83 47.26 72.29
CA PRO A 837 16.94 46.76 73.09
C PRO A 837 16.61 46.90 74.58
N ALA A 838 16.93 45.87 75.35
CA ALA A 838 16.66 45.74 76.78
C ALA A 838 17.53 46.68 77.65
N VAL A 839 16.90 47.41 78.59
CA VAL A 839 17.36 47.83 79.93
C VAL A 839 16.09 48.24 80.72
N GLU A 840 15.45 47.36 81.51
CA GLU A 840 15.70 46.92 82.90
C GLU A 840 14.79 47.58 83.97
N SER A 841 14.14 46.67 84.72
CA SER A 841 13.82 46.71 86.16
C SER A 841 12.55 47.38 86.72
N VAL A 842 11.68 46.49 87.24
CA VAL A 842 11.06 46.50 88.60
C VAL A 842 10.22 47.72 89.04
N THR A 843 8.90 47.55 89.19
CA THR A 843 8.15 47.56 90.48
C THR A 843 6.62 47.42 90.31
N ALA A 844 6.05 46.48 91.08
CA ALA A 844 4.83 46.57 91.91
C ALA A 844 3.41 46.82 91.33
N SER A 845 2.55 45.81 91.57
CA SER A 845 1.19 45.85 92.16
C SER A 845 0.04 46.66 91.54
N SER A 846 -0.94 45.94 90.98
CA SER A 846 -2.33 45.84 91.49
C SER A 846 -3.15 44.87 90.64
#